data_AF-A0A8B6FUG5-F1
#
_entry.id   AF-A0A8B6FUG5-F1
#
_cell.length_a   1.000
_cell.length_b   1.000
_cell.length_c   1.000
_cell.angle_alpha   90.00
_cell.angle_beta   90.00
_cell.angle_gamma   90.00
#
_symmetry.space_group_name_H-M   'P 1'
#
loop_
_entity.id
_entity.type
_entity.pdbx_description
1 polymer ?
#
loop_
_entity_poly.entity_id
_entity_poly.type
_entity_poly.pdbx_seq_one_letter_code
_entity_poly.pdbx_strand_id
1 'polypeptide(L)'
;MFMSYTLHSSNSDFRISPDPQIIDCLRNGHFGSIESLEPGLSHTVGPAGDAGSIDKSDDHSYINHKGHNASDSNDHEYSCNLHTEEDEEDDEDVNILCQDRTKQILKLLNLKSNAAYDYPSMLRTCSQTDLSEKDIFMSIIEEMKTRCPQLLEILLSVCVKDTTKVNLRQINSVAVAYSSLMFARNNKNSGIQRCITLLAVKGDANDEFIRRLNRMSLSLSCSGKLRILDKAVLASHNMLVEAIRTNPLMKITGDNLDMYIRTNHQRTDNSNQDIHWFASNAFFTRLNYQNLPENTPEVRLKDIDAEMFVLTGGETMKLNDVKKVLIGRLLCDRDDFQWLKNKLPQHIPHRYSDSMSKKQHVYTLKIMFKNESKNEDCLDIMGEYEDQIIDLHTKAYGNTDNLDKYGVVLGGDMLTRERLQNAKNITYLAPTPRGRFEHLAPVTCELWHVKQDLLSKAYKALFKSDSLGECGTLFHMKTALRRNDVNGNVKSNYKAHEELFLLIVKALIHVASDEIRDCKEQNRDIVLSNVFSKIYGLGYSTDDYIYNYFTNLITWGLQIMNMNDTAKEGDMERLIMNMKENAAFFYSHSVMSKYFSECINTILQVQHLSSPHMKMRQLEGAFINTKGGSGKNKEADLVQEHAIRNQKDLIRGLGANKTENGSRRASSSADIIHRIGDNVDHLLGIPKFTSSHAKKTSSKDLEIAINILSKVQPFKYVKDANQLEFCKNIYTVKKSTATAMVYSELERFPLLIC
;
A
#
# COMPACT_ATOMS: atom_id res chain seq x y z
N MET A 1 -9.80 -18.74 16.19
CA MET A 1 -9.65 -19.87 17.14
C MET A 1 -8.73 -19.38 18.25
N PHE A 2 -9.31 -18.91 19.36
CA PHE A 2 -8.56 -18.45 20.53
C PHE A 2 -8.26 -19.68 21.41
N MET A 3 -6.99 -20.09 21.49
CA MET A 3 -6.54 -21.01 22.54
C MET A 3 -6.18 -20.18 23.76
N SER A 4 -6.87 -20.44 24.87
CA SER A 4 -6.48 -19.98 26.19
C SER A 4 -5.19 -20.68 26.60
N TYR A 5 -4.09 -19.94 26.74
CA TYR A 5 -2.85 -20.50 27.27
C TYR A 5 -2.95 -20.59 28.79
N THR A 6 -3.19 -21.78 29.31
CA THR A 6 -3.02 -22.12 30.72
C THR A 6 -1.62 -22.70 30.89
N LEU A 7 -0.73 -22.00 31.58
CA LEU A 7 0.60 -22.53 31.96
C LEU A 7 0.38 -23.75 32.88
N HIS A 8 0.61 -24.96 32.37
CA HIS A 8 0.71 -26.17 33.21
C HIS A 8 2.15 -26.29 33.73
N SER A 9 2.31 -26.26 35.06
CA SER A 9 3.56 -26.55 35.74
C SER A 9 3.71 -28.07 35.88
N SER A 10 4.72 -28.66 35.24
CA SER A 10 5.22 -29.99 35.57
C SER A 10 6.28 -29.89 36.68
N ASN A 11 6.07 -30.64 37.75
CA ASN A 11 6.90 -30.73 38.94
C ASN A 11 8.38 -31.07 38.64
N SER A 12 9.28 -30.26 39.18
CA SER A 12 10.52 -30.72 39.80
C SER A 12 10.99 -29.66 40.78
N ASP A 13 11.06 -30.03 42.06
CA ASP A 13 11.40 -29.17 43.19
C ASP A 13 12.80 -28.55 43.09
N PHE A 14 12.83 -27.22 42.91
CA PHE A 14 13.86 -26.32 43.44
C PHE A 14 13.21 -24.93 43.62
N ARG A 15 12.30 -24.80 44.59
CA ARG A 15 11.77 -23.50 45.02
C ARG A 15 12.74 -22.87 46.01
N ILE A 16 13.65 -22.04 45.51
CA ILE A 16 14.16 -20.92 46.32
C ILE A 16 13.23 -19.76 45.98
N SER A 17 12.24 -19.51 46.83
CA SER A 17 11.43 -18.29 46.73
C SER A 17 12.39 -17.09 46.88
N PRO A 18 12.40 -16.12 45.95
CA PRO A 18 13.17 -14.90 46.16
C PRO A 18 12.68 -14.22 47.45
N ASP A 19 13.61 -13.68 48.23
CA ASP A 19 13.28 -12.97 49.47
C ASP A 19 12.25 -11.85 49.17
N PRO A 20 11.08 -11.82 49.85
CA PRO A 20 10.09 -10.77 49.70
C PRO A 20 10.67 -9.36 49.81
N GLN A 21 11.73 -9.16 50.60
CA GLN A 21 12.43 -7.88 50.72
C GLN A 21 13.16 -7.50 49.43
N ILE A 22 13.79 -8.46 48.73
CA ILE A 22 14.45 -8.22 47.43
C ILE A 22 13.41 -7.82 46.38
N ILE A 23 12.24 -8.49 46.39
CA ILE A 23 11.14 -8.18 45.47
C ILE A 23 10.59 -6.77 45.73
N ASP A 24 10.43 -6.38 46.99
CA ASP A 24 9.93 -5.05 47.36
C ASP A 24 10.96 -3.94 47.05
N CYS A 25 12.25 -4.18 47.33
CA CYS A 25 13.35 -3.30 46.93
C CYS A 25 13.40 -3.08 45.41
N LEU A 26 13.23 -4.15 44.61
CA LEU A 26 13.19 -4.08 43.15
C LEU A 26 11.96 -3.30 42.64
N ARG A 27 10.80 -3.45 43.28
CA ARG A 27 9.56 -2.74 42.91
C ARG A 27 9.60 -1.26 43.26
N ASN A 28 10.23 -0.90 44.38
CA ASN A 28 10.24 0.46 44.92
C ASN A 28 11.54 1.23 44.64
N GLY A 29 12.53 0.60 43.99
CA GLY A 29 13.80 1.23 43.61
C GLY A 29 14.72 1.60 44.78
N HIS A 30 14.53 0.98 45.95
CA HIS A 30 15.27 1.25 47.18
C HIS A 30 16.32 0.16 47.40
N PHE A 31 17.57 0.44 47.05
CA PHE A 31 18.73 -0.40 47.37
C PHE A 31 19.59 0.32 48.41
N GLY A 32 19.08 0.40 49.64
CA GLY A 32 19.93 0.69 50.80
C GLY A 32 20.79 -0.53 51.12
N SER A 33 22.01 -0.31 51.59
CA SER A 33 23.00 -1.33 51.95
C SER A 33 22.41 -2.48 52.77
N ILE A 34 22.34 -3.67 52.16
CA ILE A 34 21.95 -4.92 52.82
C ILE A 34 23.15 -5.41 53.67
N GLU A 35 23.48 -4.66 54.71
CA GLU A 35 24.44 -5.04 55.75
C GLU A 35 23.98 -4.43 57.09
N SER A 36 22.93 -4.99 57.70
CA SER A 36 22.71 -5.00 59.17
C SER A 36 21.32 -5.54 59.51
N LEU A 37 21.24 -6.83 59.84
CA LEU A 37 20.13 -7.39 60.61
C LEU A 37 20.71 -7.81 61.97
N GLU A 38 20.51 -6.97 63.00
CA GLU A 38 20.51 -7.39 64.40
C GLU A 38 19.43 -6.63 65.21
N PRO A 39 18.91 -7.20 66.31
CA PRO A 39 17.59 -6.85 66.83
C PRO A 39 17.60 -5.95 68.07
N GLY A 40 16.77 -4.91 68.04
CA GLY A 40 16.08 -4.36 69.22
C GLY A 40 16.63 -3.06 69.82
N LEU A 41 15.84 -1.98 69.75
CA LEU A 41 15.33 -1.21 70.91
C LEU A 41 14.51 0.00 70.43
N SER A 42 13.44 0.27 71.16
CA SER A 42 12.45 1.34 70.96
C SER A 42 13.03 2.76 71.07
N HIS A 43 12.45 3.74 70.37
CA HIS A 43 11.97 4.99 70.97
C HIS A 43 11.16 5.88 69.99
N THR A 44 9.90 6.14 70.38
CA THR A 44 9.11 7.38 70.37
C THR A 44 8.93 8.29 69.13
N VAL A 45 7.65 8.58 68.91
CA VAL A 45 7.00 9.52 67.98
C VAL A 45 7.18 10.99 68.38
N GLY A 46 7.24 11.89 67.38
CA GLY A 46 6.95 13.33 67.50
C GLY A 46 6.78 14.00 66.11
N PRO A 47 5.94 15.04 65.95
CA PRO A 47 5.13 15.22 64.73
C PRO A 47 5.36 16.53 63.93
N ALA A 48 4.69 16.57 62.76
CA ALA A 48 4.08 17.70 62.06
C ALA A 48 4.95 18.73 61.31
N GLY A 49 4.49 19.06 60.10
CA GLY A 49 4.96 20.16 59.26
C GLY A 49 4.12 20.28 57.99
N ASP A 50 2.99 20.98 58.12
CA ASP A 50 1.96 21.27 57.12
C ASP A 50 2.40 22.17 55.94
N ALA A 51 1.48 22.23 54.96
CA ALA A 51 1.23 23.28 53.95
C ALA A 51 1.99 23.16 52.61
N GLY A 52 1.37 23.30 51.43
CA GLY A 52 0.04 23.83 51.11
C GLY A 52 -0.48 23.40 49.73
N SER A 53 -1.72 22.94 49.75
CA SER A 53 -2.88 23.28 48.89
C SER A 53 -2.74 24.09 47.59
N ILE A 54 -3.45 23.57 46.57
CA ILE A 54 -4.32 24.24 45.55
C ILE A 54 -3.56 24.83 44.34
N ASP A 55 -3.89 24.54 43.07
CA ASP A 55 -5.23 24.58 42.47
C ASP A 55 -5.42 23.67 41.24
N LYS A 56 -6.68 23.32 40.99
CA LYS A 56 -7.18 22.62 39.80
C LYS A 56 -7.66 23.64 38.75
N SER A 57 -7.54 23.32 37.47
CA SER A 57 -8.65 23.58 36.53
C SER A 57 -8.46 22.82 35.23
N ASP A 58 -9.59 22.40 34.71
CA ASP A 58 -9.79 21.49 33.61
C ASP A 58 -9.75 22.19 32.23
N ASP A 59 -9.63 21.33 31.22
CA ASP A 59 -10.46 21.30 30.01
C ASP A 59 -10.05 21.97 28.67
N HIS A 60 -10.12 21.10 27.66
CA HIS A 60 -10.68 21.27 26.31
C HIS A 60 -9.88 21.90 25.14
N SER A 61 -9.53 21.00 24.21
CA SER A 61 -10.02 20.96 22.81
C SER A 61 -9.38 21.80 21.67
N TYR A 62 -9.03 21.06 20.60
CA TYR A 62 -9.25 21.32 19.16
C TYR A 62 -8.67 22.56 18.42
N ILE A 63 -7.75 22.26 17.49
CA ILE A 63 -7.73 22.55 16.03
C ILE A 63 -7.94 24.00 15.50
N ASN A 64 -7.02 24.36 14.57
CA ASN A 64 -7.14 25.22 13.35
C ASN A 64 -6.54 26.65 13.32
N HIS A 65 -5.42 26.74 12.58
CA HIS A 65 -5.16 27.58 11.38
C HIS A 65 -5.21 29.14 11.41
N LYS A 66 -4.23 29.68 10.63
CA LYS A 66 -4.04 31.07 10.12
C LYS A 66 -3.45 32.01 11.17
N GLY A 67 -2.24 32.56 11.03
CA GLY A 67 -1.62 33.19 9.87
C GLY A 67 -1.86 34.69 9.96
N HIS A 68 -0.89 35.46 10.46
CA HIS A 68 -0.80 36.94 10.34
C HIS A 68 0.67 37.39 10.32
N ASN A 69 0.95 38.33 9.42
CA ASN A 69 2.19 39.09 9.25
C ASN A 69 2.26 40.29 10.20
N ALA A 70 3.44 40.95 10.18
CA ALA A 70 3.81 42.27 10.75
C ALA A 70 4.43 42.17 12.16
N SER A 71 5.76 42.15 12.27
CA SER A 71 6.69 43.30 12.28
C SER A 71 6.76 43.96 13.65
N ASP A 72 7.86 43.76 14.37
CA ASP A 72 8.65 44.87 14.88
C ASP A 72 10.06 44.41 15.28
N SER A 73 10.99 45.26 14.89
CA SER A 73 12.43 45.24 15.09
C SER A 73 12.84 45.26 16.56
N ASN A 74 13.88 44.52 16.90
CA ASN A 74 15.04 45.13 17.54
C ASN A 74 16.28 44.28 17.29
N ASP A 75 17.23 44.92 16.61
CA ASP A 75 18.59 44.49 16.40
C ASP A 75 19.32 44.30 17.74
N HIS A 76 19.86 43.11 17.94
CA HIS A 76 21.12 42.96 18.66
C HIS A 76 21.98 41.92 17.95
N GLU A 77 23.02 42.42 17.28
CA GLU A 77 24.21 41.66 16.93
C GLU A 77 24.69 40.86 18.14
N TYR A 78 24.74 39.54 18.03
CA TYR A 78 25.71 38.76 18.79
C TYR A 78 26.41 37.77 17.87
N SER A 79 27.66 38.16 17.62
CA SER A 79 28.79 37.34 17.23
C SER A 79 28.75 35.96 17.89
N CYS A 80 29.06 34.96 17.07
CA CYS A 80 29.45 33.61 17.44
C CYS A 80 30.37 33.61 18.67
N ASN A 81 29.93 32.96 19.76
CA ASN A 81 30.76 32.31 20.76
C ASN A 81 29.91 31.20 21.40
N LEU A 82 30.14 29.98 20.93
CA LEU A 82 29.68 28.75 21.58
C LEU A 82 30.41 28.62 22.92
N HIS A 83 29.78 29.05 24.00
CA HIS A 83 29.94 28.40 25.30
C HIS A 83 28.57 27.83 25.67
N THR A 84 28.41 26.55 25.39
CA THR A 84 27.44 25.70 26.08
C THR A 84 28.00 25.49 27.48
N GLU A 85 27.47 26.22 28.47
CA GLU A 85 27.47 25.71 29.84
C GLU A 85 26.50 24.52 29.82
N GLU A 86 27.10 23.34 29.92
CA GLU A 86 26.43 22.06 29.96
C GLU A 86 25.79 21.88 31.34
N ASP A 87 24.47 21.66 31.39
CA ASP A 87 23.79 21.02 32.52
C ASP A 87 24.23 19.53 32.57
N GLU A 88 25.52 19.29 32.80
CA GLU A 88 26.16 17.97 32.76
C GLU A 88 26.10 17.22 34.11
N GLU A 89 25.91 17.92 35.24
CA GLU A 89 25.97 17.29 36.57
C GLU A 89 24.79 16.35 36.89
N ASP A 90 23.55 16.69 36.51
CA ASP A 90 22.40 15.83 36.83
C ASP A 90 22.29 14.59 35.90
N ASP A 91 22.82 14.68 34.68
CA ASP A 91 22.68 13.66 33.63
C ASP A 91 23.81 12.61 33.69
N GLU A 92 24.97 12.96 34.24
CA GLU A 92 26.10 12.05 34.51
C GLU A 92 25.81 11.18 35.74
N ASP A 93 25.23 11.75 36.80
CA ASP A 93 24.86 11.04 38.03
C ASP A 93 23.76 9.99 37.80
N VAL A 94 22.73 10.30 36.99
CA VAL A 94 21.69 9.31 36.61
C VAL A 94 22.28 8.17 35.76
N ASN A 95 23.26 8.48 34.90
CA ASN A 95 23.97 7.49 34.08
C ASN A 95 24.82 6.53 34.92
N ILE A 96 25.58 7.06 35.88
CA ILE A 96 26.35 6.26 36.83
C ILE A 96 25.39 5.39 37.64
N LEU A 97 24.31 5.96 38.18
CA LEU A 97 23.37 5.24 39.04
C LEU A 97 22.65 4.08 38.31
N CYS A 98 22.22 4.27 37.06
CA CYS A 98 21.52 3.23 36.29
C CYS A 98 22.46 2.10 35.82
N GLN A 99 23.68 2.44 35.37
CA GLN A 99 24.67 1.44 34.98
C GLN A 99 25.17 0.65 36.19
N ASP A 100 25.34 1.32 37.33
CA ASP A 100 25.84 0.69 38.55
C ASP A 100 24.78 -0.20 39.20
N ARG A 101 23.49 0.21 39.23
CA ARG A 101 22.37 -0.66 39.63
C ARG A 101 22.24 -1.91 38.75
N THR A 102 22.41 -1.78 37.44
CA THR A 102 22.37 -2.93 36.51
C THR A 102 23.54 -3.90 36.75
N LYS A 103 24.75 -3.38 36.99
CA LYS A 103 25.93 -4.19 37.34
C LYS A 103 25.78 -4.87 38.70
N GLN A 104 25.20 -4.19 39.69
CA GLN A 104 24.93 -4.74 41.02
C GLN A 104 23.88 -5.86 40.98
N ILE A 105 22.78 -5.70 40.23
CA ILE A 105 21.78 -6.76 40.00
C ILE A 105 22.43 -7.97 39.31
N LEU A 106 23.30 -7.76 38.31
CA LEU A 106 24.02 -8.83 37.63
C LEU A 106 25.01 -9.57 38.55
N LYS A 107 25.61 -8.85 39.51
CA LYS A 107 26.54 -9.40 40.52
C LYS A 107 25.78 -10.21 41.60
N LEU A 108 24.60 -9.74 42.02
CA LEU A 108 23.70 -10.44 42.95
C LEU A 108 23.09 -11.72 42.35
N LEU A 109 22.76 -11.71 41.06
CA LEU A 109 22.06 -12.83 40.43
C LEU A 109 22.94 -14.05 40.09
N ASN A 110 24.24 -14.02 40.38
CA ASN A 110 25.21 -15.09 40.12
C ASN A 110 24.94 -15.86 38.81
N LEU A 111 24.60 -15.12 37.74
CA LEU A 111 24.18 -15.67 36.45
C LEU A 111 25.40 -16.33 35.82
N LYS A 112 25.59 -17.62 36.12
CA LYS A 112 26.57 -18.50 35.47
C LYS A 112 26.60 -18.16 33.98
N SER A 113 27.80 -17.97 33.47
CA SER A 113 28.04 -17.44 32.14
C SER A 113 27.11 -18.08 31.11
N ASN A 114 26.46 -17.27 30.28
CA ASN A 114 25.81 -17.72 29.03
C ASN A 114 26.79 -18.42 28.05
N ALA A 115 28.05 -18.65 28.45
CA ALA A 115 29.08 -19.40 27.73
C ALA A 115 28.99 -20.93 27.94
N ALA A 116 28.08 -21.45 28.76
CA ALA A 116 27.96 -22.88 29.06
C ALA A 116 26.77 -23.60 28.39
N TYR A 117 26.15 -22.98 27.38
CA TYR A 117 25.04 -23.60 26.63
C TYR A 117 25.46 -23.88 25.18
N ASP A 118 25.14 -25.06 24.66
CA ASP A 118 25.58 -25.56 23.34
C ASP A 118 25.10 -24.71 22.15
N TYR A 119 24.09 -23.87 22.35
CA TYR A 119 23.52 -23.01 21.30
C TYR A 119 23.54 -21.53 21.69
N PRO A 120 23.88 -20.60 20.77
CA PRO A 120 23.86 -19.16 21.03
C PRO A 120 22.45 -18.64 21.35
N SER A 121 22.36 -17.60 22.19
CA SER A 121 21.09 -16.93 22.51
C SER A 121 20.40 -16.42 21.25
N MET A 122 19.09 -16.54 21.19
CA MET A 122 18.27 -15.99 20.12
C MET A 122 18.39 -14.46 20.03
N LEU A 123 18.62 -13.76 21.15
CA LEU A 123 18.89 -12.32 21.14
C LEU A 123 20.16 -11.97 20.34
N ARG A 124 21.08 -12.93 20.17
CA ARG A 124 22.28 -12.76 19.37
C ARG A 124 22.07 -13.13 17.91
N THR A 125 21.41 -14.26 17.67
CA THR A 125 21.30 -14.89 16.34
C THR A 125 20.12 -14.42 15.49
N CYS A 126 19.14 -13.74 16.09
CA CYS A 126 17.93 -13.30 15.40
C CYS A 126 18.24 -12.44 14.16
N SER A 127 17.86 -12.94 12.99
CA SER A 127 18.00 -12.29 11.68
C SER A 127 16.87 -11.29 11.41
N GLN A 128 17.00 -10.46 10.37
CA GLN A 128 15.95 -9.53 9.94
C GLN A 128 14.66 -10.27 9.54
N THR A 129 14.82 -11.46 8.95
CA THR A 129 13.70 -12.34 8.60
C THR A 129 13.00 -12.85 9.84
N ASP A 130 13.75 -13.29 10.86
CA ASP A 130 13.18 -13.72 12.14
C ASP A 130 12.36 -12.61 12.80
N LEU A 131 12.85 -11.37 12.79
CA LEU A 131 12.12 -10.20 13.32
C LEU A 131 10.82 -9.91 12.55
N SER A 132 10.78 -10.27 11.26
CA SER A 132 9.64 -10.00 10.38
C SER A 132 8.53 -11.05 10.49
N GLU A 133 8.82 -12.24 11.02
CA GLU A 133 7.92 -13.40 10.91
C GLU A 133 7.64 -14.12 12.24
N LYS A 134 8.58 -14.08 13.19
CA LYS A 134 8.47 -14.83 14.45
C LYS A 134 7.92 -13.97 15.58
N ASP A 135 7.31 -14.63 16.57
CA ASP A 135 7.02 -14.03 17.86
C ASP A 135 8.30 -13.97 18.69
N ILE A 136 9.03 -12.85 18.55
CA ILE A 136 10.28 -12.65 19.27
C ILE A 136 10.07 -12.59 20.79
N PHE A 137 8.95 -12.05 21.27
CA PHE A 137 8.70 -11.89 22.71
C PHE A 137 8.47 -13.24 23.37
N MET A 138 7.58 -14.06 22.82
CA MET A 138 7.34 -15.41 23.34
C MET A 138 8.58 -16.29 23.25
N SER A 139 9.31 -16.20 22.14
CA SER A 139 10.55 -16.97 21.97
C SER A 139 11.58 -16.62 23.05
N ILE A 140 11.70 -15.34 23.45
CA ILE A 140 12.57 -14.91 24.56
C ILE A 140 12.13 -15.53 25.88
N ILE A 141 10.83 -15.56 26.16
CA ILE A 141 10.32 -16.20 27.39
C ILE A 141 10.65 -17.69 27.42
N GLU A 142 10.50 -18.40 26.30
CA GLU A 142 10.89 -19.82 26.21
C GLU A 142 12.40 -20.03 26.39
N GLU A 143 13.23 -19.13 25.85
CA GLU A 143 14.67 -19.13 26.12
C GLU A 143 14.97 -18.89 27.61
N MET A 144 14.25 -17.97 28.27
CA MET A 144 14.45 -17.70 29.69
C MET A 144 14.05 -18.88 30.57
N LYS A 145 12.95 -19.58 30.26
CA LYS A 145 12.52 -20.79 30.99
C LYS A 145 13.60 -21.87 31.00
N THR A 146 14.33 -22.00 29.90
CA THR A 146 15.37 -23.03 29.73
C THR A 146 16.72 -22.60 30.29
N ARG A 147 17.13 -21.35 30.04
CA ARG A 147 18.49 -20.89 30.37
C ARG A 147 18.63 -20.21 31.72
N CYS A 148 17.59 -19.52 32.18
CA CYS A 148 17.62 -18.71 33.41
C CYS A 148 16.23 -18.62 34.09
N PRO A 149 15.64 -19.76 34.50
CA PRO A 149 14.28 -19.79 35.05
C PRO A 149 14.11 -18.92 36.31
N GLN A 150 15.14 -18.81 37.15
CA GLN A 150 15.11 -17.96 38.35
C GLN A 150 14.98 -16.47 38.00
N LEU A 151 15.68 -16.01 36.97
CA LEU A 151 15.57 -14.61 36.51
C LEU A 151 14.20 -14.33 35.89
N LEU A 152 13.62 -15.31 35.21
CA LEU A 152 12.25 -15.20 34.71
C LEU A 152 11.24 -15.04 35.85
N GLU A 153 11.37 -15.81 36.92
CA GLU A 153 10.50 -15.72 38.10
C GLU A 153 10.62 -14.36 38.80
N ILE A 154 11.84 -13.82 38.93
CA ILE A 154 12.07 -12.48 39.49
C ILE A 154 11.43 -11.41 38.61
N LEU A 155 11.68 -11.42 37.30
CA LEU A 155 11.11 -10.44 36.39
C LEU A 155 9.58 -10.52 36.33
N LEU A 156 9.01 -11.73 36.37
CA LEU A 156 7.56 -11.90 36.49
C LEU A 156 7.03 -11.34 37.81
N SER A 157 7.73 -11.58 38.93
CA SER A 157 7.34 -11.03 40.24
C SER A 157 7.41 -9.51 40.28
N VAL A 158 8.31 -8.89 39.53
CA VAL A 158 8.40 -7.42 39.44
C VAL A 158 7.34 -6.86 38.47
N CYS A 159 7.17 -7.45 37.29
CA CYS A 159 6.31 -6.92 36.24
C CYS A 159 4.83 -7.33 36.36
N VAL A 160 4.51 -8.34 37.18
CA VAL A 160 3.17 -8.91 37.31
C VAL A 160 2.72 -8.89 38.77
N LYS A 161 1.56 -8.26 39.02
CA LYS A 161 0.95 -8.22 40.37
C LYS A 161 0.38 -9.58 40.79
N ASP A 162 -0.18 -10.34 39.85
CA ASP A 162 -0.73 -11.68 40.04
C ASP A 162 -0.16 -12.64 38.97
N THR A 163 0.82 -13.45 39.36
CA THR A 163 1.52 -14.39 38.48
C THR A 163 0.62 -15.52 37.96
N THR A 164 -0.60 -15.69 38.52
CA THR A 164 -1.58 -16.67 38.02
C THR A 164 -2.39 -16.15 36.81
N LYS A 165 -2.31 -14.84 36.52
CA LYS A 165 -3.01 -14.17 35.41
C LYS A 165 -2.09 -13.22 34.66
N VAL A 166 -1.14 -13.78 33.91
CA VAL A 166 -0.24 -13.00 33.06
C VAL A 166 -0.90 -12.72 31.71
N ASN A 167 -0.99 -11.45 31.31
CA ASN A 167 -1.45 -11.07 29.98
C ASN A 167 -0.28 -10.88 28.99
N LEU A 168 -0.59 -10.85 27.69
CA LEU A 168 0.42 -10.68 26.62
C LEU A 168 1.28 -9.42 26.77
N ARG A 169 0.68 -8.30 27.23
CA ARG A 169 1.41 -7.04 27.42
C ARG A 169 2.49 -7.18 28.50
N GLN A 170 2.18 -7.84 29.60
CA GLN A 170 3.13 -8.12 30.67
C GLN A 170 4.24 -9.06 30.22
N ILE A 171 3.90 -10.09 29.44
CA ILE A 171 4.88 -11.00 28.81
C ILE A 171 5.88 -10.20 27.96
N ASN A 172 5.38 -9.30 27.11
CA ASN A 172 6.22 -8.49 26.25
C ASN A 172 7.11 -7.54 27.06
N SER A 173 6.61 -6.97 28.16
CA SER A 173 7.41 -6.15 29.09
C SER A 173 8.56 -6.94 29.73
N VAL A 174 8.31 -8.18 30.17
CA VAL A 174 9.35 -9.06 30.73
C VAL A 174 10.42 -9.38 29.68
N ALA A 175 10.01 -9.70 28.45
CA ALA A 175 10.95 -9.96 27.36
C ALA A 175 11.82 -8.75 27.02
N VAL A 176 11.25 -7.53 27.02
CA VAL A 176 12.02 -6.28 26.83
C VAL A 176 12.99 -6.06 27.99
N ALA A 177 12.54 -6.19 29.24
CA ALA A 177 13.39 -6.00 30.42
C ALA A 177 14.59 -6.97 30.42
N TYR A 178 14.34 -8.26 30.16
CA TYR A 178 15.39 -9.25 30.01
C TYR A 178 16.37 -8.90 28.88
N SER A 179 15.85 -8.47 27.73
CA SER A 179 16.66 -8.09 26.59
C SER A 179 17.54 -6.87 26.88
N SER A 180 17.05 -5.89 27.62
CA SER A 180 17.84 -4.74 28.06
C SER A 180 18.99 -5.16 28.98
N LEU A 181 18.72 -6.04 29.96
CA LEU A 181 19.76 -6.58 30.85
C LEU A 181 20.82 -7.37 30.08
N MET A 182 20.39 -8.22 29.14
CA MET A 182 21.31 -9.02 28.33
C MET A 182 22.14 -8.18 27.36
N PHE A 183 21.56 -7.11 26.80
CA PHE A 183 22.26 -6.17 25.94
C PHE A 183 23.28 -5.32 26.70
N ALA A 184 22.93 -4.82 27.90
CA ALA A 184 23.84 -4.10 28.79
C ALA A 184 25.06 -4.95 29.16
N ARG A 185 24.87 -6.26 29.35
CA ARG A 185 25.95 -7.22 29.60
C ARG A 185 26.78 -7.51 28.34
N ASN A 186 26.13 -7.65 27.18
CA ASN A 186 26.79 -7.92 25.91
C ASN A 186 25.97 -7.37 24.74
N ASN A 187 26.49 -6.34 24.09
CA ASN A 187 25.82 -5.66 22.96
C ASN A 187 25.52 -6.57 21.75
N LYS A 188 26.11 -7.78 21.68
CA LYS A 188 25.77 -8.77 20.66
C LYS A 188 24.37 -9.35 20.86
N ASN A 189 23.84 -9.36 22.10
CA ASN A 189 22.47 -9.78 22.43
C ASN A 189 21.47 -8.64 22.18
N SER A 190 21.24 -8.32 20.92
CA SER A 190 20.52 -7.11 20.50
C SER A 190 19.18 -7.37 19.80
N GLY A 191 18.59 -8.56 19.90
CA GLY A 191 17.37 -8.94 19.16
C GLY A 191 16.23 -7.92 19.29
N ILE A 192 15.86 -7.55 20.51
CA ILE A 192 14.83 -6.53 20.77
C ILE A 192 15.32 -5.12 20.45
N GLN A 193 16.58 -4.80 20.76
CA GLN A 193 17.15 -3.48 20.45
C GLN A 193 17.14 -3.19 18.94
N ARG A 194 17.37 -4.21 18.10
CA ARG A 194 17.22 -4.11 16.63
C ARG A 194 15.78 -3.77 16.26
N CYS A 195 14.78 -4.43 16.85
CA CYS A 195 13.36 -4.11 16.63
C CYS A 195 13.06 -2.66 17.00
N ILE A 196 13.38 -2.26 18.24
CA ILE A 196 13.08 -0.93 18.75
C ILE A 196 13.77 0.15 17.90
N THR A 197 15.02 -0.06 17.49
CA THR A 197 15.72 0.87 16.58
C THR A 197 15.01 0.99 15.22
N LEU A 198 14.58 -0.10 14.60
CA LEU A 198 13.90 -0.05 13.31
C LEU A 198 12.48 0.56 13.42
N LEU A 199 11.78 0.34 14.53
CA LEU A 199 10.53 1.01 14.84
C LEU A 199 10.72 2.51 15.04
N ALA A 200 11.79 2.92 15.74
CA ALA A 200 12.14 4.32 15.90
C ALA A 200 12.44 4.98 14.54
N VAL A 201 13.15 4.28 13.65
CA VAL A 201 13.38 4.76 12.27
C VAL A 201 12.06 4.87 11.49
N LYS A 202 11.17 3.88 11.58
CA LYS A 202 9.84 3.91 10.95
C LYS A 202 8.98 5.07 11.48
N GLY A 203 9.13 5.40 12.76
CA GLY A 203 8.43 6.48 13.45
C GLY A 203 9.09 7.85 13.31
N ASP A 204 10.08 8.01 12.42
CA ASP A 204 10.79 9.28 12.19
C ASP A 204 11.46 9.84 13.46
N ALA A 205 12.05 8.96 14.28
CA ALA A 205 12.76 9.38 15.46
C ALA A 205 14.12 9.99 15.12
N ASN A 206 14.42 11.15 15.70
CA ASN A 206 15.70 11.82 15.55
C ASN A 206 16.84 11.09 16.31
N ASP A 207 18.09 11.47 16.00
CA ASP A 207 19.27 10.84 16.61
C ASP A 207 19.40 11.08 18.11
N GLU A 208 18.84 12.18 18.62
CA GLU A 208 18.76 12.45 20.06
C GLU A 208 17.89 11.43 20.78
N PHE A 209 16.69 11.16 20.26
CA PHE A 209 15.79 10.14 20.79
C PHE A 209 16.43 8.76 20.78
N ILE A 210 17.11 8.40 19.69
CA ILE A 210 17.82 7.11 19.59
C ILE A 210 18.96 7.04 20.62
N ARG A 211 19.70 8.13 20.85
CA ARG A 211 20.75 8.21 21.88
C ARG A 211 20.19 7.99 23.28
N ARG A 212 19.07 8.63 23.63
CA ARG A 212 18.38 8.43 24.92
C ARG A 212 17.95 6.97 25.13
N LEU A 213 17.32 6.36 24.13
CA LEU A 213 16.95 4.93 24.20
C LEU A 213 18.18 4.01 24.32
N ASN A 214 19.30 4.37 23.68
CA ASN A 214 20.52 3.58 23.73
C ASN A 214 21.17 3.63 25.12
N ARG A 215 21.17 4.79 25.79
CA ARG A 215 21.61 4.93 27.20
C ARG A 215 20.82 3.99 28.13
N MET A 216 19.53 3.80 27.85
CA MET A 216 18.65 2.86 28.58
C MET A 216 18.78 1.39 28.14
N SER A 217 19.74 1.04 27.26
CA SER A 217 19.88 -0.30 26.67
C SER A 217 18.65 -0.80 25.91
N LEU A 218 17.78 0.10 25.44
CA LEU A 218 16.55 -0.21 24.70
C LEU A 218 16.73 -0.21 23.18
N SER A 219 17.71 0.52 22.67
CA SER A 219 18.00 0.62 21.24
C SER A 219 19.48 0.42 20.95
N LEU A 220 19.82 0.23 19.67
CA LEU A 220 21.18 0.34 19.17
C LEU A 220 21.65 1.81 19.15
N SER A 221 22.97 2.00 19.17
CA SER A 221 23.60 3.31 18.93
C SER A 221 23.30 3.84 17.51
N CYS A 222 23.57 5.12 17.25
CA CYS A 222 23.41 5.71 15.90
C CYS A 222 24.27 4.98 14.84
N SER A 223 25.47 4.51 15.18
CA SER A 223 26.27 3.67 14.29
C SER A 223 25.70 2.25 14.15
N GLY A 224 25.09 1.71 15.21
CA GLY A 224 24.31 0.48 15.18
C GLY A 224 23.08 0.57 14.27
N LYS A 225 22.38 1.72 14.28
CA LYS A 225 21.25 2.05 13.38
C LYS A 225 21.65 1.91 11.92
N LEU A 226 22.75 2.51 11.49
CA LEU A 226 23.21 2.41 10.09
C LEU A 226 23.52 0.95 9.71
N ARG A 227 24.23 0.22 10.58
CA ARG A 227 24.55 -1.20 10.35
C ARG A 227 23.32 -2.09 10.26
N ILE A 228 22.27 -1.84 11.06
CA ILE A 228 21.05 -2.66 11.01
C ILE A 228 20.23 -2.37 9.74
N LEU A 229 20.25 -1.12 9.26
CA LEU A 229 19.67 -0.75 7.98
C LEU A 229 20.42 -1.42 6.82
N ASP A 230 21.75 -1.41 6.81
CA ASP A 230 22.54 -2.11 5.79
C ASP A 230 22.26 -3.63 5.78
N LYS A 231 22.07 -4.23 6.97
CA LYS A 231 21.63 -5.64 7.07
C LYS A 231 20.22 -5.86 6.54
N ALA A 232 19.30 -4.90 6.71
CA ALA A 232 17.95 -4.97 6.14
C ALA A 232 17.98 -4.89 4.61
N VAL A 233 18.84 -4.02 4.04
CA VAL A 233 19.08 -3.97 2.59
C VAL A 233 19.60 -5.31 2.07
N LEU A 234 20.61 -5.88 2.73
CA LEU A 234 21.16 -7.18 2.34
C LEU A 234 20.13 -8.31 2.46
N ALA A 235 19.32 -8.32 3.52
CA ALA A 235 18.25 -9.29 3.70
C ALA A 235 17.22 -9.20 2.57
N SER A 236 16.78 -7.99 2.22
CA SER A 236 15.86 -7.74 1.09
C SER A 236 16.43 -8.27 -0.23
N HIS A 237 17.69 -7.94 -0.54
CA HIS A 237 18.36 -8.43 -1.73
C HIS A 237 18.48 -9.96 -1.77
N ASN A 238 18.86 -10.58 -0.65
CA ASN A 238 18.98 -12.05 -0.56
C ASN A 238 17.62 -12.74 -0.74
N MET A 239 16.54 -12.16 -0.21
CA MET A 239 15.19 -12.69 -0.41
C MET A 239 14.77 -12.63 -1.88
N LEU A 240 15.15 -11.56 -2.60
CA LEU A 240 14.90 -11.45 -4.03
C LEU A 240 15.72 -12.48 -4.85
N VAL A 241 17.00 -12.68 -4.53
CA VAL A 241 17.83 -13.71 -5.17
C VAL A 241 17.24 -15.11 -4.96
N GLU A 242 16.78 -15.41 -3.75
CA GLU A 242 16.12 -16.69 -3.46
C GLU A 242 14.80 -16.82 -4.22
N ALA A 243 14.01 -15.75 -4.31
CA ALA A 243 12.78 -15.74 -5.11
C ALA A 243 13.07 -16.07 -6.58
N ILE A 244 14.10 -15.46 -7.17
CA ILE A 244 14.54 -15.74 -8.54
C ILE A 244 14.97 -17.19 -8.69
N ARG A 245 15.72 -17.74 -7.73
CA ARG A 245 16.15 -19.15 -7.72
C ARG A 245 14.96 -20.12 -7.71
N THR A 246 13.88 -19.79 -7.02
CA THR A 246 12.66 -20.60 -6.99
C THR A 246 11.78 -20.41 -8.22
N ASN A 247 11.80 -19.21 -8.81
CA ASN A 247 10.95 -18.85 -9.93
C ASN A 247 11.64 -17.78 -10.81
N PRO A 248 12.09 -18.12 -12.03
CA PRO A 248 12.79 -17.17 -12.89
C PRO A 248 11.85 -16.13 -13.55
N LEU A 249 10.53 -16.32 -13.48
CA LEU A 249 9.57 -15.50 -14.20
C LEU A 249 9.20 -14.24 -13.40
N MET A 250 10.12 -13.28 -13.43
CA MET A 250 10.01 -11.97 -12.79
C MET A 250 9.26 -10.95 -13.64
N LYS A 251 8.49 -10.06 -13.02
CA LYS A 251 8.00 -8.81 -13.61
C LYS A 251 8.46 -7.65 -12.75
N ILE A 252 8.78 -6.53 -13.39
CA ILE A 252 9.11 -5.27 -12.70
C ILE A 252 8.04 -4.24 -13.02
N THR A 253 7.63 -3.46 -12.02
CA THR A 253 6.84 -2.25 -12.22
C THR A 253 7.61 -1.06 -11.66
N GLY A 254 7.72 0.02 -12.44
CA GLY A 254 8.43 1.25 -12.09
C GLY A 254 7.52 2.47 -12.16
N ASP A 255 7.85 3.50 -11.38
CA ASP A 255 7.17 4.80 -11.37
C ASP A 255 8.05 5.87 -10.67
N ASN A 256 7.70 7.14 -10.85
CA ASN A 256 8.40 8.28 -10.26
C ASN A 256 8.25 8.35 -8.74
N LEU A 257 9.39 8.53 -8.08
CA LEU A 257 9.46 8.95 -6.69
C LEU A 257 9.76 10.45 -6.64
N ASP A 258 8.68 11.24 -6.74
CA ASP A 258 8.77 12.70 -6.63
C ASP A 258 8.66 13.18 -5.18
N MET A 259 9.55 14.08 -4.77
CA MET A 259 9.52 14.72 -3.45
C MET A 259 9.85 16.19 -3.54
N TYR A 260 9.10 16.99 -2.79
CA TYR A 260 9.40 18.40 -2.59
C TYR A 260 10.09 18.61 -1.25
N ILE A 261 11.30 19.14 -1.26
CA ILE A 261 12.03 19.55 -0.06
C ILE A 261 11.89 21.06 0.09
N ARG A 262 11.30 21.46 1.21
CA ARG A 262 11.24 22.87 1.63
C ARG A 262 12.47 23.20 2.48
N THR A 263 13.08 24.34 2.21
CA THR A 263 14.08 24.92 3.09
C THR A 263 13.41 25.89 4.04
N ASN A 264 13.79 25.88 5.33
CA ASN A 264 13.22 26.79 6.33
C ASN A 264 13.55 28.26 6.02
N HIS A 265 14.76 28.51 5.52
CA HIS A 265 15.22 29.82 5.08
C HIS A 265 15.73 29.72 3.66
N GLN A 266 14.95 30.24 2.71
CA GLN A 266 15.35 30.30 1.31
C GLN A 266 16.47 31.33 1.16
N ARG A 267 17.61 30.87 0.63
CA ARG A 267 18.73 31.72 0.23
C ARG A 267 19.14 31.33 -1.20
N THR A 268 19.96 32.16 -1.85
CA THR A 268 20.46 31.89 -3.19
C THR A 268 21.25 30.57 -3.29
N ASP A 269 21.88 30.16 -2.20
CA ASP A 269 22.61 28.90 -2.04
C ASP A 269 21.80 27.78 -1.38
N ASN A 270 20.53 28.05 -0.99
CA ASN A 270 19.67 27.11 -0.27
C ASN A 270 18.19 27.29 -0.64
N SER A 271 17.82 26.85 -1.85
CA SER A 271 16.45 26.91 -2.38
C SER A 271 15.66 25.63 -2.12
N ASN A 272 14.34 25.71 -2.25
CA ASN A 272 13.49 24.51 -2.30
C ASN A 272 13.92 23.61 -3.46
N GLN A 273 13.87 22.30 -3.25
CA GLN A 273 14.32 21.32 -4.23
C GLN A 273 13.15 20.41 -4.63
N ASP A 274 12.94 20.28 -5.94
CA ASP A 274 12.13 19.23 -6.53
C ASP A 274 13.02 18.04 -6.86
N ILE A 275 12.82 16.94 -6.12
CA ILE A 275 13.51 15.68 -6.34
C ILE A 275 12.66 14.81 -7.25
N HIS A 276 13.29 14.33 -8.32
CA HIS A 276 12.73 13.40 -9.29
C HIS A 276 13.62 12.16 -9.38
N TRP A 277 13.21 11.09 -8.70
CA TRP A 277 13.89 9.79 -8.73
C TRP A 277 12.97 8.72 -9.30
N PHE A 278 13.51 7.54 -9.60
CA PHE A 278 12.74 6.43 -10.12
C PHE A 278 12.82 5.23 -9.18
N ALA A 279 11.65 4.75 -8.77
CA ALA A 279 11.51 3.63 -7.84
C ALA A 279 10.82 2.46 -8.54
N SER A 280 11.08 1.25 -8.08
CA SER A 280 10.55 0.06 -8.74
C SER A 280 10.40 -1.10 -7.78
N ASN A 281 9.50 -2.01 -8.11
CA ASN A 281 9.37 -3.28 -7.44
C ASN A 281 9.37 -4.44 -8.42
N ALA A 282 9.80 -5.60 -7.95
CA ALA A 282 9.76 -6.87 -8.64
C ALA A 282 8.77 -7.84 -7.96
N PHE A 283 8.14 -8.69 -8.75
CA PHE A 283 7.28 -9.77 -8.28
C PHE A 283 7.27 -10.92 -9.29
N PHE A 284 6.75 -12.08 -8.89
CA PHE A 284 6.87 -13.33 -9.65
C PHE A 284 5.52 -13.95 -9.97
N THR A 285 5.44 -14.68 -11.08
CA THR A 285 4.21 -15.38 -11.49
C THR A 285 3.69 -16.35 -10.42
N ARG A 286 2.37 -16.49 -10.35
CA ARG A 286 1.62 -17.50 -9.57
C ARG A 286 1.16 -18.67 -10.42
N LEU A 287 1.27 -18.54 -11.74
CA LEU A 287 0.81 -19.51 -12.72
C LEU A 287 1.98 -20.34 -13.23
N ASN A 288 1.72 -21.63 -13.45
CA ASN A 288 2.69 -22.50 -14.08
C ASN A 288 2.40 -22.54 -15.59
N TYR A 289 3.01 -21.63 -16.33
CA TYR A 289 2.94 -21.61 -17.79
C TYR A 289 4.31 -21.70 -18.46
N GLN A 290 5.36 -22.15 -17.75
CA GLN A 290 6.71 -22.34 -18.29
C GLN A 290 6.77 -23.28 -19.52
N ASN A 291 5.74 -24.12 -19.69
CA ASN A 291 5.60 -25.05 -20.82
C ASN A 291 4.81 -24.46 -22.00
N LEU A 292 4.32 -23.22 -21.91
CA LEU A 292 3.69 -22.58 -23.06
C LEU A 292 4.73 -22.27 -24.15
N PRO A 293 4.33 -22.31 -25.44
CA PRO A 293 5.23 -21.94 -26.52
C PRO A 293 5.76 -20.51 -26.37
N GLU A 294 7.05 -20.34 -26.64
CA GLU A 294 7.74 -19.05 -26.71
C GLU A 294 7.77 -18.45 -28.12
N ASN A 295 7.29 -19.20 -29.12
CA ASN A 295 7.28 -18.73 -30.50
C ASN A 295 6.25 -17.61 -30.65
N THR A 296 6.73 -16.47 -31.14
CA THR A 296 5.87 -15.36 -31.55
C THR A 296 5.06 -15.77 -32.79
N PRO A 297 3.75 -15.47 -32.85
CA PRO A 297 2.96 -15.70 -34.05
C PRO A 297 3.53 -14.94 -35.26
N GLU A 298 3.65 -15.60 -36.41
CA GLU A 298 3.97 -14.94 -37.69
C GLU A 298 2.73 -14.22 -38.22
N VAL A 299 2.39 -13.08 -37.60
CA VAL A 299 1.27 -12.24 -38.04
C VAL A 299 1.82 -11.04 -38.78
N ARG A 300 1.45 -10.88 -40.05
CA ARG A 300 1.72 -9.64 -40.78
C ARG A 300 0.70 -8.60 -40.36
N LEU A 301 1.14 -7.40 -39.97
CA LEU A 301 0.25 -6.33 -39.49
C LEU A 301 -0.89 -6.01 -40.48
N LYS A 302 -0.62 -6.11 -41.79
CA LYS A 302 -1.61 -5.91 -42.86
C LYS A 302 -2.76 -6.93 -42.87
N ASP A 303 -2.57 -8.08 -42.22
CA ASP A 303 -3.55 -9.16 -42.14
C ASP A 303 -4.41 -9.03 -40.86
N ILE A 304 -4.21 -7.99 -40.04
CA ILE A 304 -4.98 -7.74 -38.81
C ILE A 304 -6.19 -6.87 -39.14
N ASP A 305 -7.38 -7.38 -38.85
CA ASP A 305 -8.65 -6.66 -39.06
C ASP A 305 -8.96 -5.73 -37.87
N ALA A 306 -9.44 -4.54 -38.16
CA ALA A 306 -9.93 -3.57 -37.18
C ALA A 306 -11.07 -4.15 -36.31
N GLU A 307 -11.87 -5.08 -36.82
CA GLU A 307 -12.93 -5.74 -36.04
C GLU A 307 -12.40 -6.49 -34.81
N MET A 308 -11.13 -6.91 -34.83
CA MET A 308 -10.49 -7.63 -33.72
C MET A 308 -10.34 -6.77 -32.46
N PHE A 309 -10.30 -5.44 -32.60
CA PHE A 309 -10.15 -4.48 -31.51
C PHE A 309 -11.50 -4.04 -30.92
N VAL A 310 -12.61 -4.49 -31.51
CA VAL A 310 -13.95 -4.25 -31.02
C VAL A 310 -14.43 -5.49 -30.26
N LEU A 311 -15.37 -5.30 -29.33
CA LEU A 311 -16.02 -6.41 -28.66
C LEU A 311 -16.82 -7.23 -29.69
N THR A 312 -16.56 -8.54 -29.73
CA THR A 312 -17.42 -9.50 -30.44
C THR A 312 -18.76 -9.63 -29.73
N GLY A 313 -19.79 -10.11 -30.44
CA GLY A 313 -21.11 -10.34 -29.83
C GLY A 313 -21.05 -11.24 -28.59
N GLY A 314 -20.19 -12.27 -28.60
CA GLY A 314 -19.98 -13.14 -27.45
C GLY A 314 -19.28 -12.45 -26.27
N GLU A 315 -18.29 -11.58 -26.53
CA GLU A 315 -17.66 -10.77 -25.48
C GLU A 315 -18.65 -9.74 -24.90
N THR A 316 -19.47 -9.11 -25.74
CA THR A 316 -20.53 -8.19 -25.31
C THR A 316 -21.54 -8.89 -24.40
N MET A 317 -21.99 -10.09 -24.74
CA MET A 317 -22.89 -10.88 -23.88
C MET A 317 -22.26 -11.17 -22.52
N LYS A 318 -21.00 -11.62 -22.49
CA LYS A 318 -20.27 -11.88 -21.24
C LYS A 318 -20.15 -10.63 -20.37
N LEU A 319 -19.77 -9.49 -20.94
CA LEU A 319 -19.69 -8.23 -20.20
C LEU A 319 -21.06 -7.76 -19.69
N ASN A 320 -22.13 -7.97 -20.46
CA ASN A 320 -23.48 -7.66 -20.01
C ASN A 320 -23.91 -8.54 -18.83
N ASP A 321 -23.57 -9.83 -18.83
CA ASP A 321 -23.85 -10.73 -17.69
C ASP A 321 -23.05 -10.31 -16.44
N VAL A 322 -21.80 -9.88 -16.60
CA VAL A 322 -21.01 -9.28 -15.52
C VAL A 322 -21.70 -8.01 -14.99
N LYS A 323 -22.10 -7.10 -15.88
CA LYS A 323 -22.81 -5.87 -15.50
C LYS A 323 -24.12 -6.15 -14.76
N LYS A 324 -24.89 -7.17 -15.16
CA LYS A 324 -26.08 -7.64 -14.42
C LYS A 324 -25.74 -8.08 -13.01
N VAL A 325 -24.67 -8.85 -12.81
CA VAL A 325 -24.20 -9.25 -11.47
C VAL A 325 -23.82 -8.02 -10.63
N LEU A 326 -23.13 -7.04 -11.22
CA LEU A 326 -22.75 -5.79 -10.55
C LEU A 326 -23.97 -4.95 -10.15
N ILE A 327 -24.97 -4.84 -11.03
CA ILE A 327 -26.29 -4.23 -10.73
C ILE A 327 -26.94 -4.95 -9.54
N GLY A 328 -26.97 -6.29 -9.58
CA GLY A 328 -27.54 -7.10 -8.50
C GLY A 328 -26.88 -6.82 -7.14
N ARG A 329 -25.55 -6.66 -7.11
CA ARG A 329 -24.81 -6.32 -5.89
C ARG A 329 -25.20 -4.95 -5.33
N LEU A 330 -25.50 -3.97 -6.19
CA LEU A 330 -25.99 -2.65 -5.76
C LEU A 330 -27.44 -2.66 -5.27
N LEU A 331 -28.26 -3.56 -5.81
CA LEU A 331 -29.65 -3.77 -5.36
C LEU A 331 -29.72 -4.43 -3.99
N CYS A 332 -28.76 -5.31 -3.65
CA CYS A 332 -28.71 -5.99 -2.35
C CYS A 332 -28.66 -5.07 -1.12
N ASP A 333 -28.37 -3.78 -1.31
CA ASP A 333 -28.42 -2.79 -0.22
C ASP A 333 -29.84 -2.33 0.12
N ARG A 334 -30.85 -2.73 -0.68
CA ARG A 334 -32.27 -2.53 -0.38
C ARG A 334 -32.87 -3.76 0.28
N ASP A 335 -33.78 -3.54 1.21
CA ASP A 335 -34.45 -4.60 1.95
C ASP A 335 -35.29 -5.53 1.06
N ASP A 336 -35.95 -4.99 0.04
CA ASP A 336 -36.75 -5.76 -0.92
C ASP A 336 -35.92 -6.65 -1.87
N PHE A 337 -34.61 -6.42 -1.96
CA PHE A 337 -33.69 -7.16 -2.81
C PHE A 337 -32.60 -7.93 -2.03
N GLN A 338 -32.62 -7.95 -0.69
CA GLN A 338 -31.59 -8.65 0.09
C GLN A 338 -31.50 -10.15 -0.22
N TRP A 339 -32.60 -10.77 -0.66
CA TRP A 339 -32.61 -12.18 -1.08
C TRP A 339 -31.64 -12.46 -2.25
N LEU A 340 -31.32 -11.46 -3.08
CA LEU A 340 -30.34 -11.59 -4.17
C LEU A 340 -28.94 -11.89 -3.65
N LYS A 341 -28.59 -11.48 -2.43
CA LYS A 341 -27.26 -11.68 -1.84
C LYS A 341 -26.87 -13.15 -1.78
N ASN A 342 -27.85 -14.02 -1.51
CA ASN A 342 -27.64 -15.47 -1.45
C ASN A 342 -27.67 -16.15 -2.84
N LYS A 343 -28.06 -15.44 -3.89
CA LYS A 343 -28.16 -15.94 -5.27
C LYS A 343 -27.09 -15.37 -6.21
N LEU A 344 -26.43 -14.28 -5.80
CA LEU A 344 -25.35 -13.64 -6.53
C LEU A 344 -23.99 -14.24 -6.14
N PRO A 345 -23.08 -14.42 -7.12
CA PRO A 345 -21.72 -14.83 -6.80
C PRO A 345 -20.99 -13.71 -6.05
N GLN A 346 -20.39 -14.06 -4.91
CA GLN A 346 -19.52 -13.14 -4.17
C GLN A 346 -18.27 -12.77 -4.98
N HIS A 347 -17.70 -13.74 -5.70
CA HIS A 347 -16.58 -13.61 -6.63
C HIS A 347 -17.04 -14.08 -8.00
N ILE A 348 -16.85 -13.26 -9.04
CA ILE A 348 -17.20 -13.67 -10.40
C ILE A 348 -16.13 -14.68 -10.85
N PRO A 349 -16.49 -15.97 -11.04
CA PRO A 349 -15.51 -17.01 -11.30
C PRO A 349 -14.90 -16.84 -12.69
N HIS A 350 -13.61 -17.15 -12.80
CA HIS A 350 -12.90 -17.22 -14.07
C HIS A 350 -11.85 -18.34 -14.00
N ARG A 351 -11.27 -18.67 -15.16
CA ARG A 351 -10.36 -19.83 -15.31
C ARG A 351 -9.21 -19.88 -14.30
N TYR A 352 -8.78 -18.73 -13.80
CA TYR A 352 -7.57 -18.59 -12.98
C TYR A 352 -7.87 -18.17 -11.54
N SER A 353 -9.13 -18.19 -11.08
CA SER A 353 -9.51 -17.67 -9.75
C SER A 353 -8.68 -18.26 -8.61
N ASP A 354 -8.42 -19.58 -8.63
CA ASP A 354 -7.62 -20.24 -7.58
C ASP A 354 -6.17 -19.75 -7.57
N SER A 355 -5.54 -19.65 -8.73
CA SER A 355 -4.18 -19.13 -8.87
C SER A 355 -4.09 -17.65 -8.48
N MET A 356 -5.08 -16.84 -8.88
CA MET A 356 -5.14 -15.42 -8.56
C MET A 356 -5.51 -15.16 -7.08
N SER A 357 -5.95 -16.18 -6.35
CA SER A 357 -6.11 -16.12 -4.90
C SER A 357 -4.79 -16.31 -4.13
N LYS A 358 -3.73 -16.84 -4.77
CA LYS A 358 -2.45 -17.08 -4.09
C LYS A 358 -1.77 -15.78 -3.71
N LYS A 359 -1.17 -15.75 -2.52
CA LYS A 359 -0.40 -14.62 -2.01
C LYS A 359 0.90 -14.48 -2.82
N GLN A 360 1.25 -13.25 -3.17
CA GLN A 360 2.51 -12.85 -3.78
C GLN A 360 3.28 -11.93 -2.85
N HIS A 361 4.60 -11.98 -3.01
CA HIS A 361 5.52 -11.05 -2.40
C HIS A 361 5.99 -10.03 -3.43
N VAL A 362 6.14 -8.78 -2.98
CA VAL A 362 6.64 -7.66 -3.79
C VAL A 362 7.98 -7.24 -3.19
N TYR A 363 9.01 -7.24 -4.01
CA TYR A 363 10.39 -6.95 -3.62
C TYR A 363 10.77 -5.58 -4.13
N THR A 364 11.24 -4.70 -3.25
CA THR A 364 11.71 -3.37 -3.66
C THR A 364 13.07 -3.47 -4.34
N LEU A 365 13.16 -2.92 -5.56
CA LEU A 365 14.42 -2.79 -6.27
C LEU A 365 15.14 -1.52 -5.82
N LYS A 366 16.43 -1.46 -6.15
CA LYS A 366 17.28 -0.32 -5.83
C LYS A 366 16.72 0.95 -6.50
N ILE A 367 16.57 2.01 -5.71
CA ILE A 367 16.15 3.32 -6.23
C ILE A 367 17.22 3.92 -7.17
N MET A 368 16.76 4.51 -8.26
CA MET A 368 17.59 5.12 -9.29
C MET A 368 17.42 6.64 -9.23
N PHE A 369 18.54 7.38 -9.14
CA PHE A 369 18.54 8.84 -9.02
C PHE A 369 18.44 9.50 -10.39
N LYS A 370 17.36 9.17 -11.10
CA LYS A 370 17.12 9.46 -12.51
C LYS A 370 15.70 9.97 -12.69
N ASN A 371 15.54 10.96 -13.56
CA ASN A 371 14.24 11.55 -13.87
C ASN A 371 13.74 11.00 -15.20
N GLU A 372 12.69 10.16 -15.16
CA GLU A 372 12.12 9.57 -16.39
C GLU A 372 11.62 10.63 -17.40
N SER A 373 11.44 11.89 -16.99
CA SER A 373 11.07 12.95 -17.93
C SER A 373 12.20 13.34 -18.89
N LYS A 374 13.43 12.86 -18.65
CA LYS A 374 14.57 13.04 -19.55
C LYS A 374 14.89 11.74 -20.29
N ASN A 375 15.08 11.82 -21.60
CA ASN A 375 15.37 10.65 -22.43
C ASN A 375 16.70 9.97 -22.07
N GLU A 376 17.74 10.76 -21.74
CA GLU A 376 19.06 10.25 -21.30
C GLU A 376 18.93 9.44 -19.99
N ASP A 377 18.19 9.98 -19.02
CA ASP A 377 17.92 9.29 -17.76
C ASP A 377 17.07 8.02 -17.98
N CYS A 378 16.19 7.97 -19.00
CA CYS A 378 15.47 6.74 -19.36
C CYS A 378 16.41 5.65 -19.90
N LEU A 379 17.42 6.02 -20.70
CA LEU A 379 18.45 5.08 -21.16
C LEU A 379 19.25 4.54 -19.97
N ASP A 380 19.61 5.41 -19.03
CA ASP A 380 20.30 5.03 -17.80
C ASP A 380 19.43 4.13 -16.90
N ILE A 381 18.12 4.40 -16.78
CA ILE A 381 17.17 3.55 -16.06
C ILE A 381 17.13 2.14 -16.67
N MET A 382 17.03 2.04 -18.00
CA MET A 382 17.02 0.74 -18.70
C MET A 382 18.37 0.01 -18.55
N GLY A 383 19.49 0.73 -18.62
CA GLY A 383 20.82 0.17 -18.38
C GLY A 383 21.03 -0.33 -16.95
N GLU A 384 20.59 0.43 -15.95
CA GLU A 384 20.68 0.03 -14.54
C GLU A 384 19.73 -1.14 -14.23
N TYR A 385 18.60 -1.25 -14.94
CA TYR A 385 17.79 -2.47 -14.89
C TYR A 385 18.53 -3.69 -15.45
N GLU A 386 19.15 -3.61 -16.63
CA GLU A 386 19.97 -4.69 -17.19
C GLU A 386 21.04 -5.16 -16.19
N ASP A 387 21.76 -4.23 -15.57
CA ASP A 387 22.75 -4.55 -14.54
C ASP A 387 22.16 -5.27 -13.34
N GLN A 388 21.04 -4.77 -12.82
CA GLN A 388 20.38 -5.38 -11.67
C GLN A 388 19.87 -6.79 -11.98
N ILE A 389 19.20 -7.00 -13.12
CA ILE A 389 18.63 -8.31 -13.46
C ILE A 389 19.72 -9.33 -13.76
N ILE A 390 20.84 -8.92 -14.38
CA ILE A 390 21.99 -9.81 -14.64
C ILE A 390 22.67 -10.20 -13.34
N ASP A 391 22.94 -9.25 -12.44
CA ASP A 391 23.53 -9.52 -11.12
C ASP A 391 22.66 -10.51 -10.32
N LEU A 392 21.35 -10.26 -10.29
CA LEU A 392 20.39 -11.10 -9.58
C LEU A 392 20.33 -12.53 -10.14
N HIS A 393 20.27 -12.70 -11.47
CA HIS A 393 20.25 -14.03 -12.11
C HIS A 393 21.58 -14.76 -11.94
N THR A 394 22.71 -14.05 -12.07
CA THR A 394 24.05 -14.62 -11.87
C THR A 394 24.20 -15.12 -10.43
N LYS A 395 23.72 -14.38 -9.43
CA LYS A 395 23.72 -14.83 -8.03
C LYS A 395 22.75 -15.99 -7.77
N ALA A 396 21.62 -16.05 -8.49
CA ALA A 396 20.63 -17.10 -8.32
C ALA A 396 21.07 -18.44 -8.93
N TYR A 397 21.58 -18.40 -10.18
CA TYR A 397 21.81 -19.56 -11.04
C TYR A 397 23.27 -19.76 -11.48
N GLY A 398 24.13 -18.76 -11.32
CA GLY A 398 25.51 -18.77 -11.83
C GLY A 398 25.64 -18.38 -13.31
N ASN A 399 24.53 -18.10 -14.00
CA ASN A 399 24.48 -17.70 -15.41
C ASN A 399 23.24 -16.83 -15.70
N THR A 400 23.06 -16.43 -16.97
CA THR A 400 21.91 -15.63 -17.44
C THR A 400 20.92 -16.42 -18.30
N ASP A 401 21.07 -17.74 -18.47
CA ASP A 401 20.29 -18.53 -19.43
C ASP A 401 18.76 -18.36 -19.26
N ASN A 402 18.29 -18.28 -18.01
CA ASN A 402 16.87 -18.03 -17.71
C ASN A 402 16.43 -16.62 -18.12
N LEU A 403 17.31 -15.63 -17.96
CA LEU A 403 17.04 -14.26 -18.37
C LEU A 403 17.03 -14.15 -19.90
N ASP A 404 18.00 -14.78 -20.58
CA ASP A 404 18.08 -14.84 -22.03
C ASP A 404 16.84 -15.54 -22.63
N LYS A 405 16.35 -16.59 -21.95
CA LYS A 405 15.17 -17.35 -22.38
C LYS A 405 13.85 -16.60 -22.16
N TYR A 406 13.64 -16.06 -20.97
CA TYR A 406 12.33 -15.56 -20.57
C TYR A 406 12.22 -14.03 -20.64
N GLY A 407 13.31 -13.30 -20.42
CA GLY A 407 13.27 -11.86 -20.21
C GLY A 407 12.40 -11.43 -19.02
N VAL A 408 12.21 -10.13 -18.88
CA VAL A 408 11.49 -9.46 -17.80
C VAL A 408 10.48 -8.50 -18.41
N VAL A 409 9.21 -8.70 -18.07
CA VAL A 409 8.15 -7.75 -18.39
C VAL A 409 8.37 -6.49 -17.55
N LEU A 410 8.39 -5.33 -18.20
CA LEU A 410 8.39 -4.03 -17.53
C LEU A 410 6.98 -3.43 -17.54
N GLY A 411 6.56 -2.89 -16.41
CA GLY A 411 5.29 -2.21 -16.22
C GLY A 411 5.49 -0.79 -15.70
N GLY A 412 4.57 0.10 -16.04
CA GLY A 412 4.51 1.44 -15.48
C GLY A 412 3.20 2.13 -15.85
N ASP A 413 3.03 3.38 -15.44
CA ASP A 413 1.96 4.20 -15.96
C ASP A 413 2.14 4.45 -17.48
N MET A 414 1.19 5.14 -18.10
CA MET A 414 1.24 5.37 -19.55
C MET A 414 2.48 6.17 -19.99
N LEU A 415 2.95 7.13 -19.18
CA LEU A 415 4.12 7.94 -19.50
C LEU A 415 5.41 7.14 -19.30
N THR A 416 5.55 6.42 -18.19
CA THR A 416 6.68 5.51 -17.96
C THR A 416 6.78 4.50 -19.09
N ARG A 417 5.66 3.89 -19.51
CA ARG A 417 5.64 2.93 -20.63
C ARG A 417 6.14 3.56 -21.92
N GLU A 418 5.61 4.73 -22.30
CA GLU A 418 6.01 5.46 -23.51
C GLU A 418 7.51 5.80 -23.49
N ARG A 419 8.00 6.32 -22.37
CA ARG A 419 9.39 6.76 -22.19
C ARG A 419 10.40 5.62 -22.22
N LEU A 420 10.12 4.53 -21.52
CA LEU A 420 10.99 3.35 -21.51
C LEU A 420 10.96 2.59 -22.85
N GLN A 421 9.81 2.55 -23.52
CA GLN A 421 9.73 2.02 -24.88
C GLN A 421 10.56 2.87 -25.86
N ASN A 422 10.49 4.20 -25.76
CA ASN A 422 11.31 5.10 -26.60
C ASN A 422 12.81 4.88 -26.36
N ALA A 423 13.25 4.67 -25.11
CA ALA A 423 14.64 4.34 -24.79
C ALA A 423 15.09 3.04 -25.48
N LYS A 424 14.21 2.04 -25.56
CA LYS A 424 14.45 0.80 -26.31
C LYS A 424 14.53 1.06 -27.82
N ASN A 425 13.63 1.85 -28.38
CA ASN A 425 13.61 2.15 -29.82
C ASN A 425 14.88 2.90 -30.26
N ILE A 426 15.39 3.83 -29.44
CA ILE A 426 16.66 4.54 -29.69
C ILE A 426 17.84 3.57 -29.79
N THR A 427 17.80 2.48 -29.02
CA THR A 427 18.88 1.50 -28.95
C THR A 427 18.67 0.29 -29.86
N TYR A 428 17.65 0.31 -30.74
CA TYR A 428 17.26 -0.82 -31.57
C TYR A 428 18.41 -1.40 -32.44
N LEU A 429 19.32 -0.54 -32.92
CA LEU A 429 20.48 -0.95 -33.73
C LEU A 429 21.76 -1.22 -32.92
N ALA A 430 21.68 -1.25 -31.59
CA ALA A 430 22.84 -1.57 -30.77
C ALA A 430 23.35 -3.00 -31.09
N PRO A 431 24.67 -3.24 -31.06
CA PRO A 431 25.24 -4.49 -31.55
C PRO A 431 24.93 -5.70 -30.65
N THR A 432 24.66 -5.48 -29.36
CA THR A 432 24.44 -6.56 -28.37
C THR A 432 22.97 -6.62 -27.91
N PRO A 433 22.43 -7.82 -27.59
CA PRO A 433 21.10 -7.97 -26.97
C PRO A 433 20.89 -7.06 -25.76
N ARG A 434 21.88 -7.01 -24.86
CA ARG A 434 21.89 -6.11 -23.70
C ARG A 434 21.85 -4.64 -24.10
N GLY A 435 22.60 -4.24 -25.13
CA GLY A 435 22.60 -2.87 -25.65
C GLY A 435 21.25 -2.47 -26.26
N ARG A 436 20.50 -3.43 -26.81
CA ARG A 436 19.11 -3.26 -27.32
C ARG A 436 18.04 -3.45 -26.24
N PHE A 437 18.46 -3.63 -24.99
CA PHE A 437 17.61 -3.95 -23.85
C PHE A 437 16.68 -5.15 -24.07
N GLU A 438 17.13 -6.18 -24.79
CA GLU A 438 16.28 -7.33 -25.20
C GLU A 438 15.66 -8.07 -24.00
N HIS A 439 16.35 -8.13 -22.86
CA HIS A 439 15.80 -8.75 -21.66
C HIS A 439 14.63 -7.96 -21.06
N LEU A 440 14.53 -6.65 -21.34
CA LEU A 440 13.51 -5.76 -20.81
C LEU A 440 12.39 -5.58 -21.84
N ALA A 441 11.71 -6.67 -22.16
CA ALA A 441 10.59 -6.67 -23.09
C ALA A 441 9.50 -7.65 -22.68
N PRO A 442 8.23 -7.30 -22.91
CA PRO A 442 7.73 -5.99 -23.37
C PRO A 442 7.71 -4.93 -22.26
N VAL A 443 7.54 -3.67 -22.66
CA VAL A 443 7.15 -2.57 -21.77
C VAL A 443 5.64 -2.34 -21.88
N THR A 444 4.92 -2.55 -20.78
CA THR A 444 3.46 -2.59 -20.70
C THR A 444 2.89 -1.45 -19.85
N CYS A 445 1.70 -0.97 -20.23
CA CYS A 445 0.97 0.01 -19.44
C CYS A 445 0.08 -0.69 -18.39
N GLU A 446 0.13 -0.19 -17.16
CA GLU A 446 -0.63 -0.74 -16.03
C GLU A 446 -2.02 -0.08 -15.87
N LEU A 447 -2.91 -0.75 -15.13
CA LEU A 447 -4.36 -0.54 -15.25
C LEU A 447 -4.95 0.53 -14.34
N TRP A 448 -4.33 0.85 -13.20
CA TRP A 448 -4.94 1.77 -12.24
C TRP A 448 -5.02 3.19 -12.80
N HIS A 449 -3.95 3.67 -13.44
CA HIS A 449 -3.95 4.97 -14.11
C HIS A 449 -4.92 5.04 -15.30
N VAL A 450 -5.09 3.95 -16.05
CA VAL A 450 -6.13 3.84 -17.11
C VAL A 450 -7.52 4.08 -16.53
N LYS A 451 -7.83 3.46 -15.39
CA LYS A 451 -9.10 3.64 -14.68
C LYS A 451 -9.29 5.07 -14.16
N GLN A 452 -8.22 5.70 -13.65
CA GLN A 452 -8.26 7.10 -13.23
C GLN A 452 -8.54 8.05 -14.41
N ASP A 453 -7.90 7.82 -15.56
CA ASP A 453 -8.13 8.64 -16.74
C ASP A 453 -9.54 8.44 -17.31
N LEU A 454 -10.05 7.19 -17.30
CA LEU A 454 -11.44 6.89 -17.69
C LEU A 454 -12.43 7.69 -16.84
N LEU A 455 -12.29 7.70 -15.52
CA LEU A 455 -13.12 8.53 -14.63
C LEU A 455 -12.93 10.03 -14.92
N SER A 456 -11.71 10.46 -15.23
CA SER A 456 -11.43 11.85 -15.64
C SER A 456 -12.17 12.23 -16.91
N LYS A 457 -12.28 11.34 -17.90
CA LYS A 457 -13.06 11.55 -19.12
C LYS A 457 -14.56 11.61 -18.82
N ALA A 458 -15.06 10.74 -17.95
CA ALA A 458 -16.46 10.78 -17.51
C ALA A 458 -16.80 12.13 -16.86
N TYR A 459 -15.96 12.64 -15.97
CA TYR A 459 -16.14 13.97 -15.36
C TYR A 459 -16.03 15.11 -16.39
N LYS A 460 -15.08 15.03 -17.33
CA LYS A 460 -14.99 16.04 -18.40
C LYS A 460 -16.25 16.11 -19.26
N ALA A 461 -16.93 14.99 -19.47
CA ALA A 461 -18.17 14.91 -20.23
C ALA A 461 -19.41 15.30 -19.40
N LEU A 462 -19.52 14.81 -18.17
CA LEU A 462 -20.78 14.81 -17.40
C LEU A 462 -20.82 15.84 -16.26
N PHE A 463 -19.69 16.45 -15.89
CA PHE A 463 -19.55 17.36 -14.75
C PHE A 463 -19.19 18.78 -15.20
N LYS A 464 -20.21 19.61 -15.45
CA LYS A 464 -20.03 21.05 -15.78
C LYS A 464 -20.74 21.93 -14.75
N SER A 465 -20.08 23.02 -14.35
CA SER A 465 -20.65 23.99 -13.40
C SER A 465 -21.98 24.56 -13.84
N ASP A 466 -22.11 24.79 -15.14
CA ASP A 466 -23.28 25.46 -15.74
C ASP A 466 -24.53 24.57 -15.67
N SER A 467 -24.35 23.27 -15.42
CA SER A 467 -25.43 22.31 -15.20
C SER A 467 -26.02 22.33 -13.77
N LEU A 468 -25.57 23.25 -12.90
CA LEU A 468 -26.07 23.37 -11.52
C LEU A 468 -27.59 23.58 -11.44
N GLY A 469 -28.14 24.39 -12.33
CA GLY A 469 -29.58 24.67 -12.42
C GLY A 469 -30.39 23.48 -12.94
N GLU A 470 -29.73 22.47 -13.50
CA GLU A 470 -30.36 21.29 -14.08
C GLU A 470 -30.39 20.15 -13.07
N CYS A 471 -31.58 19.89 -12.55
CA CYS A 471 -31.79 18.90 -11.49
C CYS A 471 -31.38 17.49 -11.96
N GLY A 472 -30.66 16.76 -11.10
CA GLY A 472 -30.21 15.39 -11.36
C GLY A 472 -28.87 15.26 -12.09
N THR A 473 -28.31 16.34 -12.66
CA THR A 473 -26.97 16.30 -13.26
C THR A 473 -25.89 16.02 -12.21
N LEU A 474 -24.76 15.44 -12.60
CA LEU A 474 -23.68 15.08 -11.66
C LEU A 474 -23.16 16.31 -10.87
N PHE A 475 -23.13 17.50 -11.47
CA PHE A 475 -22.73 18.73 -10.79
C PHE A 475 -23.80 19.22 -9.81
N HIS A 476 -25.09 19.14 -10.20
CA HIS A 476 -26.20 19.39 -9.29
C HIS A 476 -26.15 18.44 -8.08
N MET A 477 -25.95 17.15 -8.32
CA MET A 477 -25.87 16.12 -7.27
C MET A 477 -24.70 16.37 -6.30
N LYS A 478 -23.52 16.74 -6.82
CA LYS A 478 -22.38 17.16 -5.99
C LYS A 478 -22.76 18.28 -5.01
N THR A 479 -23.52 19.27 -5.48
CA THR A 479 -23.93 20.42 -4.68
C THR A 479 -25.03 20.04 -3.68
N ALA A 480 -26.04 19.30 -4.12
CA ALA A 480 -27.13 18.80 -3.26
C ALA A 480 -26.61 17.93 -2.11
N LEU A 481 -25.57 17.13 -2.38
CA LEU A 481 -24.93 16.25 -1.39
C LEU A 481 -23.77 16.91 -0.62
N ARG A 482 -23.47 18.18 -0.89
CA ARG A 482 -22.37 18.93 -0.25
C ARG A 482 -20.99 18.25 -0.36
N ARG A 483 -20.71 17.59 -1.48
CA ARG A 483 -19.41 16.94 -1.76
C ARG A 483 -18.37 17.96 -2.23
N ASN A 484 -17.89 18.79 -1.31
CA ASN A 484 -16.90 19.85 -1.58
C ASN A 484 -15.51 19.31 -1.98
N ASP A 485 -15.24 18.05 -1.62
CA ASP A 485 -14.04 17.29 -1.97
C ASP A 485 -14.00 16.83 -3.44
N VAL A 486 -15.11 17.01 -4.18
CA VAL A 486 -15.23 16.73 -5.62
C VAL A 486 -15.17 18.04 -6.41
N ASN A 487 -14.02 18.31 -7.00
CA ASN A 487 -13.71 19.57 -7.69
C ASN A 487 -13.66 19.44 -9.23
N GLY A 488 -13.84 18.24 -9.78
CA GLY A 488 -13.72 17.94 -11.21
C GLY A 488 -12.30 17.58 -11.66
N ASN A 489 -11.27 17.86 -10.84
CA ASN A 489 -9.92 17.35 -11.03
C ASN A 489 -9.77 15.99 -10.34
N VAL A 490 -10.20 14.94 -11.06
CA VAL A 490 -10.22 13.56 -10.56
C VAL A 490 -8.87 13.12 -9.99
N LYS A 491 -7.75 13.45 -10.65
CA LYS A 491 -6.40 13.05 -10.17
C LYS A 491 -6.05 13.64 -8.79
N SER A 492 -6.56 14.83 -8.46
CA SER A 492 -6.29 15.47 -7.16
C SER A 492 -6.95 14.75 -5.98
N ASN A 493 -8.08 14.08 -6.20
CA ASN A 493 -8.80 13.36 -5.17
C ASN A 493 -9.63 12.22 -5.78
N TYR A 494 -8.94 11.22 -6.32
CA TYR A 494 -9.57 10.14 -7.09
C TYR A 494 -10.69 9.45 -6.31
N LYS A 495 -10.47 9.19 -5.02
CA LYS A 495 -11.42 8.46 -4.19
C LYS A 495 -12.74 9.20 -3.99
N ALA A 496 -12.70 10.51 -3.72
CA ALA A 496 -13.92 11.31 -3.56
C ALA A 496 -14.75 11.34 -4.86
N HIS A 497 -14.08 11.47 -6.00
CA HIS A 497 -14.74 11.47 -7.30
C HIS A 497 -15.36 10.10 -7.61
N GLU A 498 -14.61 9.02 -7.39
CA GLU A 498 -15.12 7.65 -7.58
C GLU A 498 -16.34 7.38 -6.68
N GLU A 499 -16.28 7.78 -5.40
CA GLU A 499 -17.38 7.59 -4.46
C GLU A 499 -18.66 8.32 -4.85
N LEU A 500 -18.57 9.60 -5.21
CA LEU A 500 -19.74 10.34 -5.69
C LEU A 500 -20.30 9.69 -6.96
N PHE A 501 -19.44 9.40 -7.93
CA PHE A 501 -19.86 8.85 -9.21
C PHE A 501 -20.61 7.52 -9.04
N LEU A 502 -20.04 6.58 -8.28
CA LEU A 502 -20.66 5.29 -8.02
C LEU A 502 -21.90 5.37 -7.11
N LEU A 503 -21.97 6.36 -6.21
CA LEU A 503 -23.18 6.65 -5.45
C LEU A 503 -24.34 7.06 -6.37
N ILE A 504 -24.09 7.95 -7.34
CA ILE A 504 -25.14 8.38 -8.28
C ILE A 504 -25.58 7.22 -9.19
N VAL A 505 -24.64 6.40 -9.66
CA VAL A 505 -24.95 5.17 -10.43
C VAL A 505 -25.84 4.23 -9.62
N LYS A 506 -25.52 4.04 -8.34
CA LYS A 506 -26.31 3.23 -7.42
C LYS A 506 -27.73 3.78 -7.24
N ALA A 507 -27.86 5.10 -7.04
CA ALA A 507 -29.17 5.75 -6.91
C ALA A 507 -30.02 5.59 -8.19
N LEU A 508 -29.40 5.72 -9.38
CA LEU A 508 -30.09 5.50 -10.65
C LEU A 508 -30.57 4.05 -10.80
N ILE A 509 -29.77 3.06 -10.40
CA ILE A 509 -30.17 1.65 -10.43
C ILE A 509 -31.34 1.39 -9.47
N HIS A 510 -31.37 2.05 -8.31
CA HIS A 510 -32.51 1.96 -7.38
C HIS A 510 -33.78 2.54 -8.01
N VAL A 511 -33.69 3.72 -8.64
CA VAL A 511 -34.83 4.33 -9.37
C VAL A 511 -35.31 3.42 -10.52
N ALA A 512 -34.40 2.83 -11.29
CA ALA A 512 -34.76 1.87 -12.34
C ALA A 512 -35.52 0.66 -11.77
N SER A 513 -35.11 0.17 -10.60
CA SER A 513 -35.75 -0.98 -9.95
C SER A 513 -37.12 -0.69 -9.36
N ASP A 514 -37.39 0.56 -8.93
CA ASP A 514 -38.69 0.95 -8.37
C ASP A 514 -39.80 0.85 -9.41
N GLU A 515 -39.52 1.14 -10.68
CA GLU A 515 -40.46 1.02 -11.79
C GLU A 515 -40.73 -0.44 -12.21
N ILE A 516 -40.02 -1.41 -11.63
CA ILE A 516 -40.06 -2.84 -11.97
C ILE A 516 -40.52 -3.67 -10.76
N ARG A 517 -40.73 -3.02 -9.61
CA ARG A 517 -40.94 -3.63 -8.29
C ARG A 517 -42.10 -4.63 -8.21
N ASP A 518 -43.06 -4.54 -9.14
CA ASP A 518 -44.20 -5.47 -9.24
C ASP A 518 -43.85 -6.84 -9.83
N CYS A 519 -42.58 -7.11 -10.17
CA CYS A 519 -42.12 -8.45 -10.54
C CYS A 519 -42.28 -9.41 -9.34
N LYS A 520 -43.39 -10.15 -9.29
CA LYS A 520 -43.67 -11.21 -8.31
C LYS A 520 -42.67 -12.38 -8.34
N GLU A 521 -41.76 -12.38 -9.30
CA GLU A 521 -40.81 -13.47 -9.54
C GLU A 521 -39.52 -13.25 -8.76
N GLN A 522 -39.28 -14.08 -7.74
CA GLN A 522 -38.00 -14.16 -7.00
C GLN A 522 -36.89 -14.88 -7.80
N ASN A 523 -36.87 -14.69 -9.12
CA ASN A 523 -35.82 -15.25 -9.99
C ASN A 523 -34.76 -14.18 -10.25
N ARG A 524 -33.52 -14.47 -9.82
CA ARG A 524 -32.36 -13.59 -10.00
C ARG A 524 -32.23 -13.11 -11.45
N ASP A 525 -32.23 -14.03 -12.41
CA ASP A 525 -31.89 -13.69 -13.80
C ASP A 525 -32.96 -12.85 -14.47
N ILE A 526 -34.23 -13.07 -14.10
CA ILE A 526 -35.37 -12.28 -14.59
C ILE A 526 -35.31 -10.87 -14.02
N VAL A 527 -35.14 -10.73 -12.70
CA VAL A 527 -35.05 -9.41 -12.05
C VAL A 527 -33.89 -8.59 -12.61
N LEU A 528 -32.70 -9.18 -12.73
CA LEU A 528 -31.54 -8.49 -13.27
C LEU A 528 -31.72 -8.15 -14.75
N SER A 529 -32.34 -9.02 -15.54
CA SER A 529 -32.60 -8.75 -16.96
C SER A 529 -33.65 -7.64 -17.14
N ASN A 530 -34.69 -7.60 -16.31
CA ASN A 530 -35.69 -6.54 -16.35
C ASN A 530 -35.08 -5.18 -15.99
N VAL A 531 -34.30 -5.11 -14.90
CA VAL A 531 -33.58 -3.87 -14.52
C VAL A 531 -32.60 -3.45 -15.61
N PHE A 532 -31.83 -4.39 -16.17
CA PHE A 532 -30.91 -4.11 -17.27
C PHE A 532 -31.65 -3.59 -18.51
N SER A 533 -32.76 -4.21 -18.89
CA SER A 533 -33.60 -3.76 -20.01
C SER A 533 -34.29 -2.43 -19.73
N LYS A 534 -34.61 -2.09 -18.47
CA LYS A 534 -35.13 -0.76 -18.15
C LYS A 534 -34.08 0.33 -18.35
N ILE A 535 -32.83 0.03 -17.99
CA ILE A 535 -31.71 0.96 -18.18
C ILE A 535 -31.37 1.11 -19.66
N TYR A 536 -31.31 0.02 -20.43
CA TYR A 536 -30.76 0.02 -21.80
C TYR A 536 -31.78 -0.17 -22.93
N GLY A 537 -33.02 -0.53 -22.62
CA GLY A 537 -33.99 -1.05 -23.58
C GLY A 537 -34.62 -0.01 -24.50
N LEU A 538 -34.58 1.29 -24.16
CA LEU A 538 -35.00 2.35 -25.09
C LEU A 538 -33.96 2.55 -26.21
N GLY A 539 -32.72 2.13 -25.98
CA GLY A 539 -31.61 2.37 -26.89
C GLY A 539 -31.28 3.86 -27.01
N TYR A 540 -30.17 4.17 -27.69
CA TYR A 540 -29.80 5.55 -27.94
C TYR A 540 -30.87 6.26 -28.79
N SER A 541 -31.42 7.38 -28.32
CA SER A 541 -32.32 8.23 -29.09
C SER A 541 -31.64 9.52 -29.54
N THR A 542 -31.93 10.03 -30.74
CA THR A 542 -31.41 11.34 -31.18
C THR A 542 -32.19 12.52 -30.60
N ASP A 543 -33.36 12.28 -29.99
CA ASP A 543 -34.26 13.32 -29.49
C ASP A 543 -34.55 13.23 -27.97
N ASP A 544 -33.97 12.27 -27.27
CA ASP A 544 -34.09 12.10 -25.81
C ASP A 544 -32.74 12.29 -25.09
N TYR A 545 -32.46 13.54 -24.76
CA TYR A 545 -31.21 13.94 -24.13
C TYR A 545 -31.11 13.52 -22.65
N ILE A 546 -32.24 13.41 -21.97
CA ILE A 546 -32.31 13.05 -20.54
C ILE A 546 -31.96 11.57 -20.38
N TYR A 547 -32.66 10.71 -21.12
CA TYR A 547 -32.40 9.28 -21.10
C TYR A 547 -30.94 8.97 -21.49
N ASN A 548 -30.45 9.61 -22.56
CA ASN A 548 -29.08 9.45 -23.00
C ASN A 548 -28.07 9.83 -21.91
N TYR A 549 -28.26 10.97 -21.23
CA TYR A 549 -27.38 11.45 -20.18
C TYR A 549 -27.23 10.43 -19.04
N PHE A 550 -28.36 9.97 -18.49
CA PHE A 550 -28.36 9.04 -17.37
C PHE A 550 -27.88 7.65 -17.77
N THR A 551 -28.27 7.17 -18.95
CA THR A 551 -27.78 5.89 -19.48
C THR A 551 -26.27 5.93 -19.70
N ASN A 552 -25.72 7.05 -20.18
CA ASN A 552 -24.28 7.25 -20.26
C ASN A 552 -23.63 7.25 -18.88
N LEU A 553 -24.16 7.98 -17.91
CA LEU A 553 -23.64 8.00 -16.55
C LEU A 553 -23.55 6.59 -15.96
N ILE A 554 -24.61 5.79 -16.09
CA ILE A 554 -24.65 4.38 -15.67
C ILE A 554 -23.62 3.56 -16.45
N THR A 555 -23.48 3.78 -17.76
CA THR A 555 -22.56 3.02 -18.62
C THR A 555 -21.09 3.25 -18.24
N TRP A 556 -20.68 4.50 -18.03
CA TRP A 556 -19.35 4.83 -17.47
C TRP A 556 -19.17 4.22 -16.08
N GLY A 557 -20.21 4.28 -15.24
CA GLY A 557 -20.18 3.78 -13.86
C GLY A 557 -19.99 2.27 -13.78
N LEU A 558 -20.80 1.53 -14.54
CA LEU A 558 -20.72 0.08 -14.63
C LEU A 558 -19.38 -0.37 -15.23
N GLN A 559 -18.80 0.40 -16.17
CA GLN A 559 -17.47 0.07 -16.68
C GLN A 559 -16.38 0.25 -15.62
N ILE A 560 -16.40 1.34 -14.84
CA ILE A 560 -15.47 1.53 -13.72
C ILE A 560 -15.64 0.42 -12.67
N MET A 561 -16.88 0.03 -12.36
CA MET A 561 -17.15 -1.08 -11.45
C MET A 561 -16.64 -2.42 -12.00
N ASN A 562 -16.80 -2.66 -13.30
CA ASN A 562 -16.31 -3.85 -13.97
C ASN A 562 -14.77 -3.92 -13.96
N MET A 563 -14.07 -2.81 -14.22
CA MET A 563 -12.62 -2.73 -14.07
C MET A 563 -12.18 -2.98 -12.62
N ASN A 564 -12.87 -2.39 -11.64
CA ASN A 564 -12.62 -2.62 -10.22
C ASN A 564 -12.81 -4.10 -9.80
N ASP A 565 -13.84 -4.76 -10.33
CA ASP A 565 -14.09 -6.18 -10.07
C ASP A 565 -13.05 -7.06 -10.76
N THR A 566 -12.74 -6.77 -12.04
CA THR A 566 -11.67 -7.42 -12.80
C THR A 566 -10.34 -7.38 -12.05
N ALA A 567 -9.98 -6.22 -11.49
CA ALA A 567 -8.77 -6.05 -10.69
C ALA A 567 -8.78 -6.82 -9.38
N LYS A 568 -9.92 -6.92 -8.68
CA LYS A 568 -10.04 -7.69 -7.42
C LYS A 568 -9.94 -9.19 -7.65
N GLU A 569 -10.59 -9.68 -8.70
CA GLU A 569 -10.57 -11.11 -9.04
C GLU A 569 -9.26 -11.51 -9.73
N GLY A 570 -8.56 -10.56 -10.37
CA GLY A 570 -7.39 -10.86 -11.18
C GLY A 570 -7.77 -11.51 -12.52
N ASP A 571 -8.86 -11.04 -13.12
CA ASP A 571 -9.42 -11.69 -14.31
C ASP A 571 -8.75 -11.21 -15.60
N MET A 572 -7.77 -11.99 -16.05
CA MET A 572 -7.02 -11.74 -17.27
C MET A 572 -7.87 -11.78 -18.54
N GLU A 573 -8.94 -12.58 -18.58
CA GLU A 573 -9.80 -12.67 -19.78
C GLU A 573 -10.66 -11.41 -19.90
N ARG A 574 -11.23 -10.95 -18.78
CA ARG A 574 -11.99 -9.68 -18.73
C ARG A 574 -11.10 -8.46 -18.95
N LEU A 575 -9.82 -8.50 -18.56
CA LEU A 575 -8.87 -7.41 -18.84
C LEU A 575 -8.88 -7.07 -20.33
N ILE A 576 -8.78 -8.07 -21.21
CA ILE A 576 -8.74 -7.85 -22.66
C ILE A 576 -10.05 -7.22 -23.15
N MET A 577 -11.20 -7.71 -22.68
CA MET A 577 -12.51 -7.15 -23.02
C MET A 577 -12.64 -5.70 -22.53
N ASN A 578 -12.10 -5.41 -21.34
CA ASN A 578 -12.08 -4.05 -20.80
C ASN A 578 -11.22 -3.12 -21.65
N MET A 579 -10.09 -3.58 -22.20
CA MET A 579 -9.28 -2.76 -23.11
C MET A 579 -10.05 -2.42 -24.39
N LYS A 580 -10.76 -3.39 -24.98
CA LYS A 580 -11.61 -3.16 -26.16
C LYS A 580 -12.73 -2.15 -25.87
N GLU A 581 -13.40 -2.29 -24.72
CA GLU A 581 -14.46 -1.37 -24.31
C GLU A 581 -13.91 0.03 -24.00
N ASN A 582 -12.78 0.11 -23.30
CA ASN A 582 -12.11 1.38 -22.96
C ASN A 582 -11.62 2.11 -24.20
N ALA A 583 -11.17 1.39 -25.24
CA ALA A 583 -10.75 2.00 -26.50
C ALA A 583 -11.87 2.87 -27.10
N ALA A 584 -13.11 2.36 -27.11
CA ALA A 584 -14.27 3.11 -27.57
C ALA A 584 -14.55 4.35 -26.71
N PHE A 585 -14.46 4.24 -25.38
CA PHE A 585 -14.62 5.37 -24.47
C PHE A 585 -13.58 6.47 -24.69
N PHE A 586 -12.29 6.10 -24.78
CA PHE A 586 -11.22 7.09 -24.96
C PHE A 586 -11.29 7.78 -26.32
N TYR A 587 -11.59 7.03 -27.39
CA TYR A 587 -11.76 7.62 -28.72
C TYR A 587 -12.95 8.58 -28.77
N SER A 588 -14.08 8.23 -28.13
CA SER A 588 -15.27 9.09 -28.11
C SER A 588 -14.98 10.49 -27.54
N HIS A 589 -13.96 10.61 -26.69
CA HIS A 589 -13.50 11.88 -26.15
C HIS A 589 -12.45 12.57 -27.04
N SER A 590 -11.48 11.82 -27.58
CA SER A 590 -10.48 12.36 -28.50
C SER A 590 -9.85 11.24 -29.33
N VAL A 591 -9.80 11.46 -30.64
CA VAL A 591 -9.07 10.59 -31.59
C VAL A 591 -7.54 10.60 -31.38
N MET A 592 -7.03 11.59 -30.62
CA MET A 592 -5.61 11.70 -30.27
C MET A 592 -5.37 11.28 -28.80
N SER A 593 -6.30 10.52 -28.21
CA SER A 593 -6.13 10.06 -26.83
C SER A 593 -4.99 9.05 -26.74
N LYS A 594 -3.93 9.40 -26.00
CA LYS A 594 -2.82 8.48 -25.72
C LYS A 594 -3.28 7.15 -25.10
N TYR A 595 -4.28 7.19 -24.22
CA TYR A 595 -4.89 5.99 -23.64
C TYR A 595 -5.69 5.16 -24.64
N PHE A 596 -6.21 5.76 -25.72
CA PHE A 596 -6.82 4.99 -26.81
C PHE A 596 -5.75 4.18 -27.55
N SER A 597 -4.66 4.82 -27.97
CA SER A 597 -3.53 4.15 -28.63
C SER A 597 -2.95 3.04 -27.74
N GLU A 598 -2.89 3.24 -26.42
CA GLU A 598 -2.39 2.22 -25.50
C GLU A 598 -3.33 1.02 -25.33
N CYS A 599 -4.66 1.23 -25.36
CA CYS A 599 -5.61 0.12 -25.43
C CYS A 599 -5.39 -0.73 -26.68
N ILE A 600 -5.24 -0.09 -27.85
CA ILE A 600 -4.97 -0.78 -29.11
C ILE A 600 -3.63 -1.52 -29.05
N ASN A 601 -2.58 -0.88 -28.54
CA ASN A 601 -1.26 -1.49 -28.37
C ASN A 601 -1.33 -2.73 -27.47
N THR A 602 -2.01 -2.63 -26.32
CA THR A 602 -2.18 -3.76 -25.39
C THR A 602 -2.90 -4.92 -26.07
N ILE A 603 -4.02 -4.66 -26.78
CA ILE A 603 -4.78 -5.70 -27.50
C ILE A 603 -3.90 -6.36 -28.56
N LEU A 604 -3.20 -5.57 -29.35
CA LEU A 604 -2.33 -6.04 -30.41
C LEU A 604 -1.19 -6.93 -29.85
N GLN A 605 -0.54 -6.49 -28.78
CA GLN A 605 0.51 -7.25 -28.12
C GLN A 605 -0.01 -8.59 -27.58
N VAL A 606 -1.10 -8.60 -26.82
CA VAL A 606 -1.58 -9.81 -26.14
C VAL A 606 -2.37 -10.76 -27.05
N GLN A 607 -2.91 -10.29 -28.18
CA GLN A 607 -3.69 -11.14 -29.09
C GLN A 607 -2.89 -11.61 -30.30
N HIS A 608 -1.90 -10.85 -30.77
CA HIS A 608 -1.29 -11.11 -32.07
C HIS A 608 0.25 -11.11 -32.06
N LEU A 609 0.91 -10.24 -31.28
CA LEU A 609 2.36 -10.07 -31.37
C LEU A 609 3.17 -10.82 -30.31
N SER A 610 2.56 -11.28 -29.24
CA SER A 610 3.27 -11.98 -28.17
C SER A 610 3.13 -13.48 -28.31
N SER A 611 4.18 -14.22 -27.94
CA SER A 611 4.09 -15.67 -27.74
C SER A 611 2.99 -16.01 -26.72
N PRO A 612 2.39 -17.21 -26.78
CA PRO A 612 1.43 -17.66 -25.76
C PRO A 612 1.96 -17.52 -24.33
N HIS A 613 3.24 -17.80 -24.12
CA HIS A 613 3.90 -17.60 -22.84
C HIS A 613 3.95 -16.13 -22.43
N MET A 614 4.48 -15.25 -23.30
CA MET A 614 4.65 -13.84 -23.01
C MET A 614 3.30 -13.13 -22.79
N LYS A 615 2.27 -13.50 -23.56
CA LYS A 615 0.88 -13.04 -23.35
C LYS A 615 0.42 -13.29 -21.91
N MET A 616 0.63 -14.49 -21.40
CA MET A 616 0.20 -14.84 -20.05
C MET A 616 0.95 -14.02 -18.99
N ARG A 617 2.24 -13.77 -19.20
CA ARG A 617 3.05 -12.93 -18.31
C ARG A 617 2.58 -11.48 -18.24
N GLN A 618 2.25 -10.89 -19.38
CA GLN A 618 1.73 -9.53 -19.43
C GLN A 618 0.39 -9.42 -18.68
N LEU A 619 -0.55 -10.31 -18.99
CA LEU A 619 -1.91 -10.28 -18.44
C LEU A 619 -1.94 -10.58 -16.95
N GLU A 620 -1.22 -11.63 -16.50
CA GLU A 620 -1.15 -11.97 -15.09
C GLU A 620 -0.42 -10.89 -14.32
N GLY A 621 0.67 -10.39 -14.92
CA GLY A 621 1.52 -9.36 -14.35
C GLY A 621 0.79 -8.05 -14.05
N ALA A 622 -0.38 -7.81 -14.64
CA ALA A 622 -1.19 -6.63 -14.34
C ALA A 622 -1.80 -6.66 -12.92
N PHE A 623 -1.82 -7.83 -12.27
CA PHE A 623 -2.47 -8.03 -10.97
C PHE A 623 -1.56 -8.68 -9.93
N ILE A 624 -1.56 -8.11 -8.72
CA ILE A 624 -0.77 -8.58 -7.58
C ILE A 624 -1.68 -8.85 -6.38
N ASN A 625 -1.51 -9.99 -5.71
CA ASN A 625 -2.24 -10.32 -4.48
C ASN A 625 -1.31 -10.40 -3.27
N THR A 626 -1.07 -9.28 -2.59
CA THR A 626 -0.16 -9.24 -1.43
C THR A 626 -0.74 -9.86 -0.15
N LYS A 627 -2.07 -10.11 -0.11
CA LYS A 627 -2.75 -10.63 1.09
C LYS A 627 -3.06 -12.13 1.02
N GLY A 628 -3.21 -12.67 -0.19
CA GLY A 628 -3.83 -13.97 -0.41
C GLY A 628 -5.36 -13.93 -0.26
N GLY A 629 -6.02 -14.96 -0.78
CA GLY A 629 -7.48 -15.11 -0.82
C GLY A 629 -8.13 -14.49 -2.06
N SER A 630 -9.37 -14.93 -2.34
CA SER A 630 -10.17 -14.48 -3.49
C SER A 630 -10.61 -13.01 -3.37
N GLY A 631 -10.68 -12.31 -4.50
CA GLY A 631 -11.06 -10.89 -4.54
C GLY A 631 -10.09 -9.93 -3.83
N LYS A 632 -8.82 -10.33 -3.62
CA LYS A 632 -7.78 -9.54 -2.94
C LYS A 632 -6.65 -9.07 -3.86
N ASN A 633 -6.78 -9.28 -5.17
CA ASN A 633 -5.85 -8.73 -6.15
C ASN A 633 -5.96 -7.19 -6.21
N LYS A 634 -4.89 -6.57 -6.67
CA LYS A 634 -4.77 -5.15 -6.97
C LYS A 634 -4.01 -4.98 -8.28
N GLU A 635 -4.25 -3.88 -8.97
CA GLU A 635 -3.44 -3.46 -10.10
C GLU A 635 -1.97 -3.24 -9.69
N ALA A 636 -1.02 -3.63 -10.54
CA ALA A 636 0.41 -3.61 -10.21
C ALA A 636 0.94 -2.20 -9.95
N ASP A 637 0.50 -1.20 -10.72
CA ASP A 637 0.86 0.21 -10.51
C ASP A 637 0.26 0.80 -9.22
N LEU A 638 -0.92 0.37 -8.80
CA LEU A 638 -1.46 0.76 -7.48
C LEU A 638 -0.59 0.20 -6.34
N VAL A 639 -0.03 -1.00 -6.50
CA VAL A 639 0.92 -1.57 -5.53
C VAL A 639 2.25 -0.82 -5.55
N GLN A 640 2.71 -0.41 -6.73
CA GLN A 640 3.90 0.44 -6.91
C GLN A 640 3.73 1.79 -6.17
N GLU A 641 2.60 2.47 -6.34
CA GLU A 641 2.29 3.73 -5.66
C GLU A 641 2.31 3.57 -4.13
N HIS A 642 1.75 2.47 -3.61
CA HIS A 642 1.80 2.16 -2.18
C HIS A 642 3.23 1.94 -1.67
N ALA A 643 4.08 1.29 -2.45
CA ALA A 643 5.48 1.06 -2.10
C ALA A 643 6.30 2.35 -2.15
N ILE A 644 6.06 3.21 -3.13
CA ILE A 644 6.66 4.54 -3.22
C ILE A 644 6.33 5.36 -1.97
N ARG A 645 5.08 5.34 -1.52
CA ARG A 645 4.68 6.02 -0.28
C ARG A 645 5.48 5.52 0.93
N ASN A 646 5.62 4.21 1.09
CA ASN A 646 6.41 3.62 2.17
C ASN A 646 7.88 4.06 2.11
N GLN A 647 8.48 4.11 0.91
CA GLN A 647 9.84 4.60 0.73
C GLN A 647 9.97 6.10 1.06
N LYS A 648 9.01 6.92 0.62
CA LYS A 648 8.96 8.37 0.91
C LYS A 648 8.90 8.63 2.40
N ASP A 649 8.14 7.85 3.17
CA ASP A 649 8.03 8.02 4.62
C ASP A 649 9.39 7.86 5.31
N LEU A 650 10.18 6.85 4.92
CA LEU A 650 11.54 6.67 5.47
C LEU A 650 12.56 7.68 4.95
N ILE A 651 12.48 8.09 3.67
CA ILE A 651 13.37 9.10 3.10
C ILE A 651 13.12 10.47 3.76
N ARG A 652 11.86 10.82 4.03
CA ARG A 652 11.50 12.04 4.76
C ARG A 652 12.17 12.08 6.13
N GLY A 653 12.20 10.94 6.82
CA GLY A 653 12.83 10.83 8.13
C GLY A 653 14.35 10.91 8.18
N LEU A 654 15.02 11.05 7.02
CA LEU A 654 16.43 11.46 6.97
C LEU A 654 16.63 12.95 7.32
N GLY A 655 15.56 13.72 7.51
CA GLY A 655 15.63 15.14 7.83
C GLY A 655 16.30 15.95 6.70
N ALA A 656 17.11 16.95 7.04
CA ALA A 656 17.82 17.76 6.05
C ALA A 656 18.93 16.99 5.31
N ASN A 657 19.41 15.86 5.86
CA ASN A 657 20.56 15.09 5.35
C ASN A 657 20.16 14.03 4.30
N LYS A 658 19.35 14.41 3.31
CA LYS A 658 18.90 13.53 2.21
C LYS A 658 19.99 13.34 1.15
N THR A 659 21.04 12.60 1.52
CA THR A 659 22.07 12.17 0.55
C THR A 659 21.56 11.00 -0.31
N GLU A 660 22.12 10.81 -1.50
CA GLU A 660 21.83 9.63 -2.33
C GLU A 660 22.07 8.32 -1.57
N ASN A 661 23.21 8.19 -0.89
CA ASN A 661 23.52 6.99 -0.10
C ASN A 661 22.53 6.76 1.05
N GLY A 662 22.14 7.82 1.76
CA GLY A 662 21.12 7.75 2.80
C GLY A 662 19.76 7.33 2.24
N SER A 663 19.36 7.92 1.12
CA SER A 663 18.07 7.66 0.47
C SER A 663 17.98 6.26 -0.13
N ARG A 664 19.08 5.78 -0.71
CA ARG A 664 19.22 4.40 -1.20
C ARG A 664 19.11 3.38 -0.07
N ARG A 665 19.77 3.64 1.07
CA ARG A 665 19.66 2.79 2.27
C ARG A 665 18.24 2.77 2.83
N ALA A 666 17.60 3.94 2.96
CA ALA A 666 16.25 4.07 3.48
C ALA A 666 15.21 3.36 2.58
N SER A 667 15.23 3.63 1.28
CA SER A 667 14.32 2.99 0.31
C SER A 667 14.51 1.47 0.24
N SER A 668 15.74 0.99 0.12
CA SER A 668 16.03 -0.44 -0.05
C SER A 668 15.75 -1.28 1.21
N SER A 669 15.71 -0.65 2.39
CA SER A 669 15.36 -1.31 3.66
C SER A 669 13.87 -1.19 4.01
N ALA A 670 13.09 -0.42 3.25
CA ALA A 670 11.72 -0.05 3.59
C ALA A 670 10.82 -1.27 3.82
N ASP A 671 10.81 -2.23 2.90
CA ASP A 671 9.94 -3.40 2.98
C ASP A 671 10.19 -4.22 4.25
N ILE A 672 11.47 -4.49 4.58
CA ILE A 672 11.86 -5.21 5.80
C ILE A 672 11.42 -4.44 7.06
N ILE A 673 11.64 -3.12 7.10
CA ILE A 673 11.25 -2.28 8.25
C ILE A 673 9.74 -2.29 8.45
N HIS A 674 8.98 -2.14 7.37
CA HIS A 674 7.52 -2.16 7.42
C HIS A 674 7.00 -3.53 7.89
N ARG A 675 7.59 -4.64 7.44
CA ARG A 675 7.23 -6.00 7.91
C ARG A 675 7.49 -6.22 9.38
N ILE A 676 8.68 -5.81 9.86
CA ILE A 676 9.00 -5.89 11.28
C ILE A 676 7.99 -5.07 12.09
N GLY A 677 7.66 -3.86 11.64
CA GLY A 677 6.63 -3.04 12.28
C GLY A 677 5.27 -3.71 12.28
N ASP A 678 4.83 -4.26 11.14
CA ASP A 678 3.54 -4.94 11.01
C ASP A 678 3.45 -6.22 11.86
N ASN A 679 4.55 -6.96 11.99
CA ASN A 679 4.65 -8.11 12.87
C ASN A 679 4.57 -7.69 14.34
N VAL A 680 5.34 -6.67 14.75
CA VAL A 680 5.28 -6.14 16.11
C VAL A 680 3.87 -5.61 16.46
N ASP A 681 3.23 -4.87 15.56
CA ASP A 681 1.85 -4.41 15.75
C ASP A 681 0.88 -5.59 15.98
N HIS A 682 1.04 -6.66 15.20
CA HIS A 682 0.27 -7.90 15.35
C HIS A 682 0.52 -8.56 16.71
N LEU A 683 1.78 -8.71 17.13
CA LEU A 683 2.16 -9.31 18.42
C LEU A 683 1.67 -8.49 19.63
N LEU A 684 1.61 -7.16 19.48
CA LEU A 684 1.10 -6.26 20.50
C LEU A 684 -0.43 -6.12 20.49
N GLY A 685 -1.11 -6.75 19.53
CA GLY A 685 -2.55 -6.59 19.34
C GLY A 685 -2.94 -5.15 19.02
N ILE A 686 -2.03 -4.36 18.45
CA ILE A 686 -2.31 -2.99 18.02
C ILE A 686 -3.30 -3.12 16.85
N PRO A 687 -4.53 -2.59 16.99
CA PRO A 687 -5.48 -2.65 15.91
C PRO A 687 -4.87 -1.87 14.75
N LYS A 688 -4.62 -2.53 13.62
CA LYS A 688 -4.34 -1.81 12.39
C LYS A 688 -5.51 -0.85 12.22
N PHE A 689 -5.23 0.46 12.20
CA PHE A 689 -6.18 1.44 11.71
C PHE A 689 -6.38 1.13 10.24
N THR A 690 -7.17 0.10 9.95
CA THR A 690 -7.76 -0.04 8.65
C THR A 690 -8.72 1.13 8.60
N SER A 691 -8.33 2.17 7.86
CA SER A 691 -9.31 2.83 7.03
C SER A 691 -9.81 1.76 6.05
N SER A 692 -10.60 0.81 6.56
CA SER A 692 -11.53 0.14 5.69
C SER A 692 -12.26 1.33 5.09
N HIS A 693 -12.19 1.49 3.78
CA HIS A 693 -13.07 2.42 3.07
C HIS A 693 -14.54 1.93 3.17
N ALA A 694 -14.92 1.30 4.29
CA ALA A 694 -16.26 1.06 4.75
C ALA A 694 -16.71 2.27 5.60
N LYS A 695 -16.61 3.48 5.05
CA LYS A 695 -17.81 4.28 5.15
C LYS A 695 -18.73 3.68 4.11
N LYS A 696 -19.67 2.83 4.55
CA LYS A 696 -20.88 2.54 3.76
C LYS A 696 -21.30 3.87 3.14
N THR A 697 -21.55 3.88 1.83
CA THR A 697 -22.23 4.99 1.16
C THR A 697 -23.26 5.56 2.13
N SER A 698 -23.11 6.83 2.52
CA SER A 698 -24.00 7.45 3.51
C SER A 698 -25.43 7.14 3.12
N SER A 699 -26.15 6.35 3.93
CA SER A 699 -27.52 5.95 3.59
C SER A 699 -28.39 7.18 3.35
N LYS A 700 -28.08 8.28 4.06
CA LYS A 700 -28.67 9.61 3.88
C LYS A 700 -28.35 10.22 2.51
N ASP A 701 -27.09 10.16 2.05
CA ASP A 701 -26.72 10.70 0.73
C ASP A 701 -27.39 9.91 -0.39
N LEU A 702 -27.49 8.58 -0.23
CA LEU A 702 -28.20 7.71 -1.17
C LEU A 702 -29.69 8.04 -1.25
N GLU A 703 -30.34 8.21 -0.10
CA GLU A 703 -31.76 8.58 -0.03
C GLU A 703 -32.02 9.95 -0.68
N ILE A 704 -31.19 10.96 -0.39
CA ILE A 704 -31.27 12.27 -1.05
C ILE A 704 -31.12 12.11 -2.57
N ALA A 705 -30.15 11.32 -3.01
CA ALA A 705 -29.92 11.11 -4.43
C ALA A 705 -31.11 10.42 -5.13
N ILE A 706 -31.67 9.37 -4.52
CA ILE A 706 -32.86 8.66 -5.04
C ILE A 706 -34.05 9.62 -5.12
N ASN A 707 -34.30 10.42 -4.08
CA ASN A 707 -35.41 11.37 -4.05
C ASN A 707 -35.32 12.43 -5.14
N ILE A 708 -34.11 12.91 -5.44
CA ILE A 708 -33.88 13.85 -6.54
C ILE A 708 -34.13 13.16 -7.89
N LEU A 709 -33.48 12.02 -8.13
CA LEU A 709 -33.54 11.32 -9.40
C LEU A 709 -34.94 10.78 -9.72
N SER A 710 -35.69 10.35 -8.71
CA SER A 710 -37.08 9.91 -8.87
C SER A 710 -37.99 11.03 -9.40
N LYS A 711 -37.70 12.30 -9.09
CA LYS A 711 -38.46 13.44 -9.65
C LYS A 711 -38.09 13.73 -11.10
N VAL A 712 -36.86 13.42 -11.49
CA VAL A 712 -36.35 13.63 -12.86
C VAL A 712 -36.85 12.55 -13.83
N GLN A 713 -37.24 11.37 -13.33
CA GLN A 713 -37.78 10.27 -14.14
C GLN A 713 -36.83 9.85 -15.29
N PRO A 714 -35.58 9.44 -14.98
CA PRO A 714 -34.49 9.27 -15.95
C PRO A 714 -34.73 8.20 -17.03
N PHE A 715 -35.65 7.27 -16.80
CA PHE A 715 -35.93 6.13 -17.70
C PHE A 715 -37.31 6.20 -18.36
N LYS A 716 -37.91 7.39 -18.37
CA LYS A 716 -39.12 7.69 -19.13
C LYS A 716 -38.70 8.41 -20.40
N TYR A 717 -39.17 7.93 -21.54
CA TYR A 717 -38.90 8.59 -22.82
C TYR A 717 -39.46 10.01 -22.83
N VAL A 718 -38.62 10.99 -23.13
CA VAL A 718 -39.01 12.41 -23.28
C VAL A 718 -38.44 12.96 -24.58
N LYS A 719 -39.32 13.23 -25.53
CA LYS A 719 -38.98 13.88 -26.79
C LYS A 719 -38.67 15.37 -26.59
N ASP A 720 -37.57 15.83 -27.19
CA ASP A 720 -37.18 17.25 -27.27
C ASP A 720 -37.18 17.94 -25.89
N ALA A 721 -36.68 17.26 -24.87
CA ALA A 721 -36.74 17.74 -23.49
C ALA A 721 -36.10 19.13 -23.34
N ASN A 722 -36.93 20.15 -23.12
CA ASN A 722 -36.49 21.51 -22.73
C ASN A 722 -36.01 21.58 -21.27
N GLN A 723 -36.01 20.45 -20.54
CA GLN A 723 -35.77 20.39 -19.10
C GLN A 723 -34.28 20.21 -18.71
N LEU A 724 -33.39 19.92 -19.66
CA LEU A 724 -31.93 19.87 -19.46
C LEU A 724 -31.17 20.32 -20.72
N GLU A 725 -30.89 21.61 -20.84
CA GLU A 725 -30.24 22.22 -22.02
C GLU A 725 -28.76 21.80 -22.15
N PHE A 726 -28.07 21.58 -21.02
CA PHE A 726 -26.75 20.97 -20.97
C PHE A 726 -26.74 19.54 -21.52
N CYS A 727 -27.80 18.75 -21.31
CA CYS A 727 -27.90 17.42 -21.90
C CYS A 727 -27.97 17.46 -23.43
N LYS A 728 -28.49 18.54 -24.03
CA LYS A 728 -28.43 18.76 -25.49
C LYS A 728 -26.98 18.98 -25.98
N ASN A 729 -26.16 19.66 -25.18
CA ASN A 729 -24.78 20.05 -25.52
C ASN A 729 -23.72 18.94 -25.33
N ILE A 730 -24.04 17.86 -24.62
CA ILE A 730 -23.10 16.74 -24.39
C ILE A 730 -23.02 15.81 -25.62
N TYR A 731 -23.94 15.89 -26.58
CA TYR A 731 -24.04 14.89 -27.64
C TYR A 731 -23.66 15.41 -29.04
N THR A 732 -22.38 15.27 -29.34
CA THR A 732 -21.92 14.78 -30.65
C THR A 732 -20.92 13.66 -30.40
N VAL A 733 -21.42 12.47 -30.05
CA VAL A 733 -20.60 11.27 -30.30
C VAL A 733 -20.54 11.15 -31.81
N LYS A 734 -19.40 11.49 -32.42
CA LYS A 734 -19.13 11.12 -33.80
C LYS A 734 -19.26 9.59 -33.86
N LYS A 735 -20.41 9.09 -34.29
CA LYS A 735 -20.61 7.70 -34.75
C LYS A 735 -19.83 7.51 -36.05
N SER A 736 -18.52 7.77 -36.06
CA SER A 736 -17.66 7.02 -36.96
C SER A 736 -17.76 5.58 -36.49
N THR A 737 -18.08 4.65 -37.38
CA THR A 737 -18.13 3.21 -37.09
C THR A 737 -16.87 2.82 -36.31
N ALA A 738 -17.01 2.10 -35.18
CA ALA A 738 -15.89 1.69 -34.32
C ALA A 738 -14.72 1.09 -35.11
N THR A 739 -15.03 0.39 -36.20
CA THR A 739 -14.10 -0.16 -37.18
C THR A 739 -13.28 0.91 -37.89
N ALA A 740 -13.90 1.99 -38.41
CA ALA A 740 -13.19 3.12 -39.03
C ALA A 740 -12.26 3.85 -38.04
N MET A 741 -12.63 3.87 -36.75
CA MET A 741 -11.80 4.45 -35.68
C MET A 741 -10.50 3.67 -35.51
N VAL A 742 -10.60 2.34 -35.48
CA VAL A 742 -9.46 1.43 -35.31
C VAL A 742 -8.57 1.45 -36.55
N TYR A 743 -9.13 1.47 -37.76
CA TYR A 743 -8.35 1.58 -38.99
C TYR A 743 -7.42 2.82 -39.00
N SER A 744 -7.91 3.97 -38.51
CA SER A 744 -7.10 5.20 -38.46
C SER A 744 -5.88 5.12 -37.53
N GLU A 745 -5.96 4.33 -36.45
CA GLU A 745 -4.80 4.09 -35.59
C GLU A 745 -3.89 3.00 -36.14
N LEU A 746 -4.45 1.92 -36.70
CA LEU A 746 -3.66 0.85 -37.33
C LEU A 746 -2.74 1.38 -38.43
N GLU A 747 -3.15 2.42 -39.17
CA GLU A 747 -2.28 3.10 -40.14
C GLU A 747 -1.07 3.81 -39.51
N ARG A 748 -1.17 4.21 -38.22
CA ARG A 748 -0.09 4.84 -37.45
C ARG A 748 0.80 3.82 -36.73
N PHE A 749 0.31 2.60 -36.51
CA PHE A 749 1.02 1.55 -35.76
C PHE A 749 2.36 1.08 -36.35
N PRO A 750 2.58 1.02 -37.68
CA PRO A 750 3.89 0.67 -38.24
C PRO A 750 5.03 1.58 -37.75
N LEU A 751 4.72 2.81 -37.35
CA LEU A 751 5.68 3.77 -36.76
C LEU A 751 5.87 3.62 -35.24
N LEU A 752 4.97 2.89 -34.56
CA LEU A 752 4.99 2.65 -33.11
C LEU A 752 5.57 1.28 -32.72
N ILE A 753 5.58 0.33 -33.67
CA ILE A 753 6.14 -1.03 -33.51
C ILE A 753 7.62 -1.08 -33.92
N CYS A 754 8.04 -0.21 -34.84
CA CYS A 754 9.46 0.09 -35.07
C CYS A 754 9.99 1.00 -33.96
#